data_AF-D1PQN2-F1
#
_entry.id   AF-D1PQN2-F1
#
_cell.length_a   1.000
_cell.length_b   1.000
_cell.length_c   1.000
_cell.angle_alpha   90.00
_cell.angle_beta   90.00
_cell.angle_gamma   90.00
#
_symmetry.space_group_name_H-M   'P 1'
#
loop_
_entity.id
_entity.type
_entity.pdbx_description
1 polymer ?
#
loop_
_entity_poly.entity_id
_entity_poly.type
_entity_poly.pdbx_seq_one_letter_code
_entity_poly.pdbx_strand_id
1 'polypeptide(L)'
;MIEACAAGISDIILSIIENQLQEGLNAIGKQKLLKDLKEEVDNKVATLINENDGTILTSQAFSEYLRYDKPIEKIFSAFCIPESEPCGVHELAEKLPSECAVRIGEKGKSIPTPEKDLIKKFFEIVIETVYKKIRNGSTFGERAIQAQLKDVGDSVGQASGRLADIYNILQGQYSLSDAQEKKIFDILYEFFCKGKFLEIRELLPLLEGKSDSVKVALAELIDLVSKDNVHADNVAEHVMLIQNKDIREKTIRFIIAYGFLWLESVVKISEQTDNLELKEISNDLYNKRWEKILLEHTDEKGQSKKLSLLVAKSHPNEKWLGGRSLFWYLNEVKDRSPVNVSEKDLEEPITIYDLLLLGQEKVRLHMLQQKIDDLEYEKSLLLSHQEDVKFLGTQLKELYWKVLFQICRATLDKDTILNYWSVVPSQIQMNADIQRSRFFAQILDGTVNEHELLGFCISHADPSELVFYCSKKDDEFVIAFYEQNGRFFADNYFLFEEYILARMRMQQVEGLRTLLEEHATIFGKLIDYWNLYYHLGGEIDFKNLWDQLDAGKIEGTFYAVIKFGHYLLNQGYLSETEQLYNKWGKDVDDDSCKMLCARIMLVRGKQIEALEQFKEIATGYQSSEFVIGNILYLSLLNKRPIDAQIIEFAKKIDTSRLWCLLAEYYAEKNQKTQTMQAATKALLRAKDTEGNAYFTYFKMHSQFCGEKVLQCQKRIEADSCVVLREEGTDNEYEFCIYSDDVVPHQLQAVKPYRWANAFHMTVEEAAENGLCFQEIGEEVTFKGKNYTVKSVKPVDSFLFSQALANGEKQSVIYKISLPESENGKLDLDAFFGEVKKYIPKEDKLLDEYRQLKQKPVPLFVLDQSKNITYGDFVCTIMRASDVIVRSFACFPMKETNNTQYILSFSAEMFLVLAGIGADDFVNQTVYIPQSAIQTLEDEYTKTLQDKSRSIVASLGFEGEQPVLCEEDGSVRRYLIQEALKRKNECKKLEPIQNKQSFDAPGASEIQLQEVLGICDYDAISIAHHQDVTLVAFEPTIIVMSREDILGFQCIGLVDFLCQIDLPLHRILTAMCLMAKYKFQYILSGQNLGFIADRFDEIQDDEYREKCMTSWFDFLDTLDLKDDVTNYGEIFRQGILAALQECLKEKNTPDERKMLMQKPLISVTMWLLFKTDIAITEKYEEDPEKIDTQSEDQ
;
A
#
# COMPACT_ATOMS: atom_id res chain seq x y z
N MET A 1 -44.63 -13.54 22.47
CA MET A 1 -45.44 -13.61 21.24
C MET A 1 -45.41 -12.28 20.48
N ILE A 2 -45.62 -11.15 21.18
CA ILE A 2 -45.56 -9.79 20.61
C ILE A 2 -44.13 -9.42 20.16
N GLU A 3 -43.11 -9.67 21.00
CA GLU A 3 -41.69 -9.48 20.61
C GLU A 3 -41.30 -10.28 19.35
N ALA A 4 -41.84 -11.50 19.20
CA ALA A 4 -41.61 -12.32 18.00
C ALA A 4 -42.34 -11.78 16.75
N CYS A 5 -43.46 -11.07 16.93
CA CYS A 5 -44.19 -10.42 15.84
C CYS A 5 -43.50 -9.12 15.39
N ALA A 6 -43.02 -8.32 16.34
CA ALA A 6 -42.24 -7.12 16.08
C ALA A 6 -40.88 -7.44 15.41
N ALA A 7 -40.18 -8.47 15.90
CA ALA A 7 -38.96 -8.97 15.26
C ALA A 7 -39.25 -9.49 13.84
N GLY A 8 -40.35 -10.24 13.64
CA GLY A 8 -40.72 -10.75 12.32
C GLY A 8 -41.07 -9.67 11.30
N ILE A 9 -41.71 -8.57 11.70
CA ILE A 9 -41.99 -7.42 10.82
C ILE A 9 -40.70 -6.64 10.51
N SER A 10 -39.84 -6.45 11.51
CA SER A 10 -38.57 -5.73 11.32
C SER A 10 -37.59 -6.52 10.45
N ASP A 11 -37.51 -7.84 10.62
CA ASP A 11 -36.72 -8.72 9.74
C ASP A 11 -37.25 -8.72 8.29
N ILE A 12 -38.56 -8.61 8.06
CA ILE A 12 -39.13 -8.44 6.70
C ILE A 12 -38.67 -7.12 6.09
N ILE A 13 -38.72 -6.01 6.85
CA ILE A 13 -38.27 -4.69 6.37
C ILE A 13 -36.77 -4.73 6.03
N LEU A 14 -35.95 -5.29 6.91
CA LEU A 14 -34.49 -5.34 6.76
C LEU A 14 -34.05 -6.28 5.63
N SER A 15 -34.67 -7.46 5.51
CA SER A 15 -34.41 -8.40 4.42
C SER A 15 -34.65 -7.77 3.04
N ILE A 16 -35.71 -6.97 2.93
CA ILE A 16 -36.06 -6.27 1.69
C ILE A 16 -35.03 -5.17 1.38
N ILE A 17 -34.62 -4.39 2.38
CA ILE A 17 -33.61 -3.33 2.23
C ILE A 17 -32.23 -3.91 1.89
N GLU A 18 -31.83 -5.01 2.54
CA GLU A 18 -30.54 -5.66 2.31
C GLU A 18 -30.41 -6.24 0.90
N ASN A 19 -31.47 -6.83 0.36
CA ASN A 19 -31.54 -7.33 -1.01
C ASN A 19 -31.43 -6.20 -2.05
N GLN A 20 -31.96 -5.01 -1.76
CA GLN A 20 -31.93 -3.86 -2.68
C GLN A 20 -30.59 -3.07 -2.62
N LEU A 21 -29.76 -3.29 -1.60
CA LEU A 21 -28.44 -2.64 -1.42
C LEU A 21 -27.27 -3.44 -2.05
N GLN A 22 -27.52 -4.40 -2.96
CA GLN A 22 -26.46 -5.27 -3.50
C GLN A 22 -25.53 -4.62 -4.55
N GLU A 23 -25.86 -3.47 -5.14
CA GLU A 23 -25.15 -2.97 -6.34
C GLU A 23 -24.27 -1.72 -6.16
N GLY A 24 -23.71 -1.39 -4.98
CA GLY A 24 -22.81 -0.21 -4.94
C GLY A 24 -22.11 0.23 -3.65
N LEU A 25 -22.07 -0.56 -2.58
CA LEU A 25 -21.40 -0.15 -1.32
C LEU A 25 -20.32 -1.14 -0.86
N ASN A 26 -19.22 -0.64 -0.28
CA ASN A 26 -18.19 -1.49 0.29
C ASN A 26 -18.74 -2.34 1.47
N ALA A 27 -18.17 -3.54 1.66
CA ALA A 27 -18.71 -4.55 2.59
C ALA A 27 -18.76 -4.11 4.07
N ILE A 28 -17.85 -3.24 4.51
CA ILE A 28 -17.73 -2.79 5.92
C ILE A 28 -18.70 -1.65 6.23
N GLY A 29 -18.87 -0.71 5.30
CA GLY A 29 -19.85 0.37 5.38
C GLY A 29 -21.29 -0.15 5.31
N LYS A 30 -21.53 -1.17 4.47
CA LYS A 30 -22.82 -1.87 4.37
C LYS A 30 -23.20 -2.57 5.68
N GLN A 31 -22.27 -3.29 6.31
CA GLN A 31 -22.53 -3.95 7.59
C GLN A 31 -22.83 -2.96 8.72
N LYS A 32 -22.12 -1.83 8.79
CA LYS A 32 -22.37 -0.80 9.80
C LYS A 32 -23.72 -0.10 9.58
N LEU A 33 -24.04 0.26 8.33
CA LEU A 33 -25.33 0.87 7.98
C LEU A 33 -26.50 -0.06 8.31
N LEU A 34 -26.42 -1.34 7.89
CA LEU A 34 -27.48 -2.34 8.17
C LEU A 34 -27.63 -2.62 9.66
N LYS A 35 -26.53 -2.64 10.43
CA LYS A 35 -26.56 -2.82 11.89
C LYS A 35 -27.26 -1.65 12.58
N ASP A 36 -26.90 -0.41 12.24
CA ASP A 36 -27.52 0.79 12.80
C ASP A 36 -29.01 0.91 12.41
N LEU A 37 -29.35 0.57 11.16
CA LEU A 37 -30.74 0.56 10.68
C LEU A 37 -31.56 -0.49 11.40
N LYS A 38 -30.99 -1.68 11.62
CA LYS A 38 -31.62 -2.77 12.36
C LYS A 38 -31.96 -2.33 13.78
N GLU A 39 -31.00 -1.74 14.49
CA GLU A 39 -31.19 -1.31 15.87
C GLU A 39 -32.25 -0.19 16.03
N GLU A 40 -32.34 0.73 15.07
CA GLU A 40 -33.32 1.83 15.11
C GLU A 40 -34.74 1.40 14.67
N VAL A 41 -34.84 0.56 13.63
CA VAL A 41 -36.12 -0.02 13.18
C VAL A 41 -36.69 -0.95 14.24
N ASP A 42 -35.86 -1.85 14.78
CA ASP A 42 -36.29 -2.79 15.83
C ASP A 42 -36.83 -2.03 17.04
N ASN A 43 -36.14 -0.97 17.50
CA ASN A 43 -36.59 -0.18 18.65
C ASN A 43 -37.90 0.58 18.40
N LYS A 44 -38.04 1.28 17.26
CA LYS A 44 -39.24 2.09 16.97
C LYS A 44 -40.46 1.24 16.62
N VAL A 45 -40.27 0.17 15.84
CA VAL A 45 -41.34 -0.75 15.45
C VAL A 45 -41.77 -1.61 16.64
N ALA A 46 -40.85 -2.09 17.47
CA ALA A 46 -41.21 -2.83 18.68
C ALA A 46 -41.96 -1.95 19.69
N THR A 47 -41.57 -0.68 19.86
CA THR A 47 -42.30 0.26 20.73
C THR A 47 -43.73 0.48 20.22
N LEU A 48 -43.91 0.76 18.92
CA LEU A 48 -45.23 0.98 18.33
C LEU A 48 -46.13 -0.27 18.41
N ILE A 49 -45.57 -1.46 18.19
CA ILE A 49 -46.31 -2.73 18.23
C ILE A 49 -46.67 -3.10 19.68
N ASN A 50 -45.76 -2.91 20.65
CA ASN A 50 -46.03 -3.18 22.06
C ASN A 50 -47.11 -2.25 22.64
N GLU A 51 -47.13 -0.97 22.23
CA GLU A 51 -48.15 0.00 22.68
C GLU A 51 -49.53 -0.24 22.07
N ASN A 52 -49.63 -1.03 21.00
CA ASN A 52 -50.85 -1.23 20.21
C ASN A 52 -51.13 -2.72 19.94
N ASP A 53 -50.83 -3.58 20.90
CA ASP A 53 -51.10 -5.02 20.84
C ASP A 53 -52.61 -5.31 20.70
N GLY A 54 -52.95 -6.30 19.85
CA GLY A 54 -54.32 -6.64 19.52
C GLY A 54 -54.94 -5.85 18.35
N THR A 55 -54.18 -4.95 17.71
CA THR A 55 -54.58 -4.19 16.52
C THR A 55 -54.11 -4.86 15.22
N ILE A 56 -54.52 -4.29 14.07
CA ILE A 56 -54.14 -4.74 12.74
C ILE A 56 -52.61 -4.90 12.54
N LEU A 57 -51.78 -4.10 13.21
CA LEU A 57 -50.30 -4.19 13.11
C LEU A 57 -49.74 -5.52 13.65
N THR A 58 -50.43 -6.12 14.63
CA THR A 58 -50.10 -7.46 15.17
C THR A 58 -50.78 -8.61 14.43
N SER A 59 -51.55 -8.32 13.38
CA SER A 59 -52.30 -9.32 12.63
C SER A 59 -51.47 -10.00 11.55
N GLN A 60 -51.74 -11.28 11.31
CA GLN A 60 -51.14 -12.02 10.18
C GLN A 60 -51.44 -11.37 8.81
N ALA A 61 -52.59 -10.70 8.67
CA ALA A 61 -52.97 -10.05 7.42
C ALA A 61 -52.06 -8.87 7.07
N PHE A 62 -51.56 -8.15 8.08
CA PHE A 62 -50.65 -7.03 7.89
C PHE A 62 -49.23 -7.51 7.54
N SER A 63 -48.73 -8.56 8.19
CA SER A 63 -47.41 -9.11 7.84
C SER A 63 -47.40 -9.74 6.44
N GLU A 64 -48.50 -10.39 6.02
CA GLU A 64 -48.68 -10.88 4.65
C GLU A 64 -48.68 -9.74 3.63
N TYR A 65 -49.36 -8.62 3.91
CA TYR A 65 -49.33 -7.43 3.05
C TYR A 65 -47.90 -6.88 2.90
N LEU A 66 -47.16 -6.73 4.00
CA LEU A 66 -45.77 -6.25 3.94
C LEU A 66 -44.87 -7.18 3.11
N ARG A 67 -45.08 -8.50 3.19
CA ARG A 67 -44.24 -9.49 2.52
C ARG A 67 -44.57 -9.69 1.05
N TYR A 68 -45.86 -9.69 0.68
CA TYR A 68 -46.30 -10.06 -0.67
C TYR A 68 -46.67 -8.87 -1.55
N ASP A 69 -47.25 -7.80 -1.00
CA ASP A 69 -47.57 -6.58 -1.73
C ASP A 69 -46.39 -5.59 -1.76
N LYS A 70 -45.27 -5.94 -1.10
CA LYS A 70 -43.96 -5.26 -1.14
C LYS A 70 -44.02 -3.73 -0.96
N PRO A 71 -44.79 -3.17 -0.02
CA PRO A 71 -44.86 -1.73 0.18
C PRO A 71 -43.52 -1.12 0.63
N ILE A 72 -42.66 -1.91 1.29
CA ILE A 72 -41.32 -1.48 1.69
C ILE A 72 -40.38 -1.32 0.49
N GLU A 73 -40.50 -2.18 -0.53
CA GLU A 73 -39.76 -2.01 -1.80
C GLU A 73 -40.20 -0.74 -2.51
N LYS A 74 -41.50 -0.42 -2.50
CA LYS A 74 -42.01 0.85 -3.07
C LYS A 74 -41.48 2.08 -2.35
N ILE A 75 -41.36 2.01 -1.02
CA ILE A 75 -40.74 3.08 -0.22
C ILE A 75 -39.27 3.23 -0.62
N PHE A 76 -38.53 2.12 -0.72
CA PHE A 76 -37.11 2.14 -1.05
C PHE A 76 -36.86 2.62 -2.50
N SER A 77 -37.62 2.13 -3.48
CA SER A 77 -37.47 2.52 -4.89
C SER A 77 -37.83 3.99 -5.13
N ALA A 78 -38.83 4.53 -4.43
CA ALA A 78 -39.19 5.94 -4.49
C ALA A 78 -38.10 6.87 -3.93
N PHE A 79 -37.19 6.36 -3.10
CA PHE A 79 -36.08 7.15 -2.53
C PHE A 79 -34.72 6.86 -3.17
N CYS A 80 -34.54 5.76 -3.91
CA CYS A 80 -33.25 5.31 -4.44
C CYS A 80 -33.14 5.24 -5.97
N ILE A 81 -34.24 5.25 -6.74
CA ILE A 81 -34.19 5.21 -8.21
C ILE A 81 -34.28 6.64 -8.79
N PRO A 82 -33.35 7.10 -9.65
CA PRO A 82 -33.32 8.47 -10.18
C PRO A 82 -34.48 8.84 -11.12
N GLU A 83 -35.20 7.85 -11.66
CA GLU A 83 -36.08 8.03 -12.83
C GLU A 83 -37.58 8.15 -12.53
N SER A 84 -38.02 7.98 -11.28
CA SER A 84 -39.43 8.23 -10.91
C SER A 84 -39.59 9.61 -10.30
N GLU A 85 -40.59 10.39 -10.75
CA GLU A 85 -40.99 11.66 -10.09
C GLU A 85 -41.01 11.48 -8.57
N PRO A 86 -40.45 12.41 -7.77
CA PRO A 86 -40.36 12.26 -6.33
C PRO A 86 -41.77 12.28 -5.74
N CYS A 87 -42.36 11.11 -5.53
CA CYS A 87 -43.57 10.97 -4.74
C CYS A 87 -43.20 11.44 -3.33
N GLY A 88 -43.78 12.56 -2.90
CA GLY A 88 -43.39 13.20 -1.65
C GLY A 88 -43.54 12.22 -0.49
N VAL A 89 -42.66 12.30 0.51
CA VAL A 89 -42.76 11.57 1.80
C VAL A 89 -44.20 11.58 2.35
N HIS A 90 -44.87 12.72 2.17
CA HIS A 90 -46.25 12.95 2.60
C HIS A 90 -47.31 12.23 1.74
N GLU A 91 -47.02 11.98 0.47
CA GLU A 91 -47.91 11.34 -0.50
C GLU A 91 -47.89 9.80 -0.34
N LEU A 92 -46.71 9.22 -0.11
CA LEU A 92 -46.57 7.80 0.26
C LEU A 92 -47.20 7.50 1.63
N ALA A 93 -47.02 8.41 2.60
CA ALA A 93 -47.64 8.30 3.92
C ALA A 93 -49.18 8.36 3.87
N GLU A 94 -49.78 9.03 2.88
CA GLU A 94 -51.24 9.07 2.66
C GLU A 94 -51.74 7.86 1.85
N LYS A 95 -50.96 7.41 0.87
CA LYS A 95 -51.37 6.38 -0.10
C LYS A 95 -51.24 4.96 0.43
N LEU A 96 -50.14 4.62 1.10
CA LEU A 96 -49.86 3.26 1.58
C LEU A 96 -50.87 2.74 2.63
N PRO A 97 -51.34 3.56 3.59
CA PRO A 97 -52.37 3.11 4.54
C PRO A 97 -53.71 2.81 3.86
N SER A 98 -54.03 3.62 2.84
CA SER A 98 -55.24 3.44 2.03
C SER A 98 -55.17 2.16 1.18
N GLU A 99 -54.02 1.89 0.54
CA GLU A 99 -53.77 0.64 -0.20
C GLU A 99 -53.81 -0.59 0.73
N CYS A 100 -53.18 -0.49 1.89
CA CYS A 100 -53.19 -1.54 2.92
C CYS A 100 -54.63 -1.86 3.35
N ALA A 101 -55.45 -0.85 3.59
CA ALA A 101 -56.84 -1.01 4.00
C ALA A 101 -57.72 -1.66 2.92
N VAL A 102 -57.48 -1.35 1.64
CA VAL A 102 -58.18 -1.98 0.51
C VAL A 102 -57.76 -3.44 0.37
N ARG A 103 -56.45 -3.74 0.36
CA ARG A 103 -55.91 -5.10 0.19
C ARG A 103 -56.30 -6.07 1.30
N ILE A 104 -56.28 -5.61 2.54
CA ILE A 104 -56.74 -6.40 3.69
C ILE A 104 -58.27 -6.58 3.65
N GLY A 105 -59.00 -5.56 3.19
CA GLY A 105 -60.45 -5.59 2.95
C GLY A 105 -60.88 -6.61 1.89
N GLU A 106 -60.13 -6.74 0.79
CA GLU A 106 -60.36 -7.72 -0.28
C GLU A 106 -60.31 -9.17 0.22
N LYS A 107 -59.55 -9.43 1.30
CA LYS A 107 -59.48 -10.74 1.97
C LYS A 107 -60.57 -10.95 3.04
N GLY A 108 -61.60 -10.08 3.09
CA GLY A 108 -62.79 -10.24 3.92
C GLY A 108 -62.67 -9.75 5.37
N LYS A 109 -61.67 -8.94 5.72
CA LYS A 109 -61.48 -8.36 7.07
C LYS A 109 -61.61 -6.84 7.02
N SER A 110 -62.46 -6.24 7.87
CA SER A 110 -62.62 -4.78 7.95
C SER A 110 -61.66 -4.16 8.98
N ILE A 111 -60.87 -3.16 8.57
CA ILE A 111 -60.01 -2.39 9.49
C ILE A 111 -60.84 -1.27 10.14
N PRO A 112 -60.96 -1.23 11.48
CA PRO A 112 -61.63 -0.14 12.18
C PRO A 112 -60.96 1.22 11.90
N THR A 113 -61.74 2.30 11.83
CA THR A 113 -61.23 3.66 11.54
C THR A 113 -60.05 4.10 12.45
N PRO A 114 -60.03 3.82 13.77
CA PRO A 114 -58.88 4.15 14.62
C PRO A 114 -57.58 3.44 14.24
N GLU A 115 -57.68 2.25 13.64
CA GLU A 115 -56.51 1.44 13.25
C GLU A 115 -55.95 1.85 11.88
N LYS A 116 -56.69 2.62 11.08
CA LYS A 116 -56.17 3.20 9.83
C LYS A 116 -55.13 4.29 10.09
N ASP A 117 -55.38 5.14 11.09
CA ASP A 117 -54.41 6.15 11.53
C ASP A 117 -53.15 5.49 12.13
N LEU A 118 -53.31 4.31 12.73
CA LEU A 118 -52.20 3.52 13.26
C LEU A 118 -51.31 2.95 12.14
N ILE A 119 -51.89 2.44 11.05
CA ILE A 119 -51.15 2.01 9.86
C ILE A 119 -50.41 3.18 9.22
N LYS A 120 -51.04 4.36 9.15
CA LYS A 120 -50.40 5.59 8.68
C LYS A 120 -49.17 5.93 9.50
N LYS A 121 -49.31 5.94 10.83
CA LYS A 121 -48.20 6.19 11.75
C LYS A 121 -47.05 5.18 11.60
N PHE A 122 -47.37 3.90 11.34
CA PHE A 122 -46.36 2.88 11.06
C PHE A 122 -45.54 3.22 9.79
N PHE A 123 -46.20 3.53 8.67
CA PHE A 123 -45.50 3.86 7.43
C PHE A 123 -44.73 5.18 7.54
N GLU A 124 -45.23 6.18 8.26
CA GLU A 124 -44.47 7.40 8.55
C GLU A 124 -43.16 7.12 9.30
N ILE A 125 -43.20 6.26 10.33
CA ILE A 125 -42.00 5.87 11.08
C ILE A 125 -40.99 5.13 10.21
N VAL A 126 -41.45 4.18 9.39
CA VAL A 126 -40.59 3.41 8.48
C VAL A 126 -39.99 4.33 7.41
N ILE A 127 -40.80 5.20 6.79
CA ILE A 127 -40.35 6.17 5.79
C ILE A 127 -39.31 7.13 6.40
N GLU A 128 -39.59 7.72 7.56
CA GLU A 128 -38.67 8.68 8.19
C GLU A 128 -37.34 8.04 8.58
N THR A 129 -37.37 6.80 9.11
CA THR A 129 -36.17 6.09 9.56
C THR A 129 -35.30 5.65 8.38
N VAL A 130 -35.92 5.10 7.32
CA VAL A 130 -35.22 4.70 6.09
C VAL A 130 -34.68 5.94 5.35
N TYR A 131 -35.48 7.00 5.22
CA TYR A 131 -35.10 8.26 4.57
C TYR A 131 -33.94 8.98 5.27
N LYS A 132 -33.97 9.09 6.61
CA LYS A 132 -32.90 9.76 7.38
C LYS A 132 -31.54 9.06 7.26
N LYS A 133 -31.51 7.72 7.23
CA LYS A 133 -30.25 6.97 7.23
C LYS A 133 -29.65 6.82 5.83
N ILE A 134 -30.45 6.64 4.78
CA ILE A 134 -29.98 6.65 3.38
C ILE A 134 -29.35 8.01 3.03
N ARG A 135 -29.90 9.11 3.55
CA ARG A 135 -29.39 10.48 3.33
C ARG A 135 -28.12 10.84 4.11
N ASN A 136 -27.82 10.12 5.19
CA ASN A 136 -26.67 10.38 6.07
C ASN A 136 -25.50 9.40 5.86
N GLY A 137 -25.69 8.32 5.10
CA GLY A 137 -24.66 7.31 4.78
C GLY A 137 -23.78 7.64 3.58
N SER A 138 -24.02 8.75 2.89
CA SER A 138 -23.32 9.12 1.65
C SER A 138 -22.00 9.84 1.92
N THR A 139 -20.93 9.35 1.30
CA THR A 139 -19.60 9.99 1.30
C THR A 139 -19.67 11.40 0.69
N PHE A 140 -18.65 12.23 0.93
CA PHE A 140 -18.59 13.61 0.41
C PHE A 140 -18.69 13.66 -1.13
N GLY A 141 -18.22 12.62 -1.83
CA GLY A 141 -18.37 12.45 -3.29
C GLY A 141 -19.81 12.14 -3.72
N GLU A 142 -20.52 11.29 -3.00
CA GLU A 142 -21.94 10.99 -3.27
C GLU A 142 -22.86 12.15 -2.91
N ARG A 143 -22.51 12.97 -1.92
CA ARG A 143 -23.20 14.25 -1.62
C ARG A 143 -22.98 15.31 -2.68
N ALA A 144 -21.85 15.29 -3.40
CA ALA A 144 -21.61 16.16 -4.54
C ALA A 144 -22.44 15.72 -5.76
N ILE A 145 -22.53 14.41 -6.02
CA ILE A 145 -23.34 13.85 -7.09
C ILE A 145 -24.85 13.97 -6.78
N GLN A 146 -25.28 13.77 -5.54
CA GLN A 146 -26.68 14.01 -5.12
C GLN A 146 -27.02 15.50 -5.03
N ALA A 147 -26.09 16.40 -4.71
CA ALA A 147 -26.32 17.85 -4.81
C ALA A 147 -26.45 18.29 -6.28
N GLN A 148 -25.65 17.73 -7.17
CA GLN A 148 -25.77 17.96 -8.61
C GLN A 148 -27.04 17.34 -9.20
N LEU A 149 -27.46 16.14 -8.78
CA LEU A 149 -28.72 15.52 -9.22
C LEU A 149 -29.95 16.16 -8.59
N LYS A 150 -29.84 16.74 -7.39
CA LYS A 150 -30.91 17.53 -6.77
C LYS A 150 -31.03 18.91 -7.40
N ASP A 151 -29.92 19.53 -7.82
CA ASP A 151 -29.94 20.72 -8.68
C ASP A 151 -30.52 20.39 -10.08
N VAL A 152 -30.28 19.19 -10.61
CA VAL A 152 -30.92 18.72 -11.86
C VAL A 152 -32.42 18.45 -11.65
N GLY A 153 -32.84 17.77 -10.58
CA GLY A 153 -34.25 17.51 -10.26
C GLY A 153 -35.06 18.77 -9.91
N ASP A 154 -34.47 19.71 -9.16
CA ASP A 154 -35.05 21.02 -8.88
C ASP A 154 -35.03 21.91 -10.15
N SER A 155 -34.08 21.72 -11.07
CA SER A 155 -34.10 22.39 -12.37
C SER A 155 -35.15 21.81 -13.33
N VAL A 156 -35.46 20.51 -13.29
CA VAL A 156 -36.51 19.86 -14.10
C VAL A 156 -37.92 20.24 -13.60
N GLY A 157 -38.11 20.30 -12.27
CA GLY A 157 -39.34 20.80 -11.64
C GLY A 157 -39.60 22.30 -11.84
N GLN A 158 -38.55 23.13 -11.89
CA GLN A 158 -38.67 24.54 -12.29
C GLN A 158 -38.77 24.74 -13.81
N ALA A 159 -38.18 23.85 -14.62
CA ALA A 159 -38.23 23.87 -16.08
C ALA A 159 -39.64 23.60 -16.62
N SER A 160 -40.35 22.59 -16.10
CA SER A 160 -41.73 22.30 -16.51
C SER A 160 -42.69 23.45 -16.14
N GLY A 161 -42.48 24.08 -14.97
CA GLY A 161 -43.19 25.30 -14.56
C GLY A 161 -42.89 26.50 -15.47
N ARG A 162 -41.62 26.74 -15.83
CA ARG A 162 -41.20 27.83 -16.73
C ARG A 162 -41.71 27.64 -18.17
N LEU A 163 -41.72 26.42 -18.69
CA LEU A 163 -42.30 26.11 -20.01
C LEU A 163 -43.82 26.24 -20.00
N ALA A 164 -44.50 25.80 -18.95
CA ALA A 164 -45.94 26.02 -18.78
C ALA A 164 -46.27 27.52 -18.69
N ASP A 165 -45.45 28.31 -18.00
CA ASP A 165 -45.58 29.77 -17.93
C ASP A 165 -45.37 30.43 -19.30
N ILE A 166 -44.37 30.00 -20.08
CA ILE A 166 -44.16 30.46 -21.47
C ILE A 166 -45.35 30.07 -22.33
N TYR A 167 -45.84 28.83 -22.22
CA TYR A 167 -47.01 28.34 -22.94
C TYR A 167 -48.24 29.20 -22.64
N ASN A 168 -48.48 29.53 -21.37
CA ASN A 168 -49.56 30.41 -20.93
C ASN A 168 -49.41 31.87 -21.43
N ILE A 169 -48.19 32.42 -21.39
CA ILE A 169 -47.87 33.76 -21.92
C ILE A 169 -48.13 33.80 -23.44
N LEU A 170 -47.69 32.77 -24.16
CA LEU A 170 -47.87 32.65 -25.59
C LEU A 170 -49.34 32.44 -25.94
N GLN A 171 -50.16 31.74 -25.13
CA GLN A 171 -51.60 31.61 -25.41
C GLN A 171 -52.40 32.92 -25.21
N GLY A 172 -51.95 33.83 -24.34
CA GLY A 172 -52.71 35.02 -23.94
C GLY A 172 -52.41 36.35 -24.66
N GLN A 173 -51.30 36.48 -25.42
CA GLN A 173 -50.86 37.75 -26.02
C GLN A 173 -50.82 37.71 -27.56
N TYR A 174 -51.07 38.87 -28.21
CA TYR A 174 -51.04 39.02 -29.68
C TYR A 174 -49.65 39.41 -30.24
N SER A 175 -48.77 40.01 -29.43
CA SER A 175 -47.40 40.40 -29.85
C SER A 175 -46.49 40.56 -28.62
N LEU A 176 -45.26 40.07 -28.69
CA LEU A 176 -44.27 40.20 -27.61
C LEU A 176 -43.45 41.48 -27.75
N SER A 177 -43.03 42.08 -26.62
CA SER A 177 -42.03 43.16 -26.62
C SER A 177 -40.61 42.60 -26.69
N ASP A 178 -39.63 43.38 -27.17
CA ASP A 178 -38.22 42.97 -27.29
C ASP A 178 -37.64 42.35 -26.00
N ALA A 179 -38.02 42.90 -24.84
CA ALA A 179 -37.58 42.38 -23.53
C ALA A 179 -38.23 41.04 -23.18
N GLN A 180 -39.49 40.81 -23.59
CA GLN A 180 -40.18 39.54 -23.43
C GLN A 180 -39.67 38.50 -24.43
N GLU A 181 -39.42 38.89 -25.68
CA GLU A 181 -38.80 38.03 -26.70
C GLU A 181 -37.46 37.50 -26.20
N LYS A 182 -36.59 38.38 -25.70
CA LYS A 182 -35.30 38.01 -25.12
C LYS A 182 -35.46 37.03 -23.96
N LYS A 183 -36.35 37.33 -23.00
CA LYS A 183 -36.57 36.48 -21.82
C LYS A 183 -37.09 35.09 -22.20
N ILE A 184 -38.00 35.01 -23.17
CA ILE A 184 -38.55 33.74 -23.67
C ILE A 184 -37.47 32.97 -24.44
N PHE A 185 -36.72 33.65 -25.31
CA PHE A 185 -35.62 33.03 -26.05
C PHE A 185 -34.55 32.49 -25.11
N ASP A 186 -34.15 33.23 -24.08
CA ASP A 186 -33.11 32.80 -23.13
C ASP A 186 -33.48 31.50 -22.41
N ILE A 187 -34.75 31.35 -22.03
CA ILE A 187 -35.25 30.12 -21.43
C ILE A 187 -35.26 29.00 -22.48
N LEU A 188 -35.87 29.21 -23.65
CA LEU A 188 -35.95 28.17 -24.70
C LEU A 188 -34.57 27.77 -25.23
N TYR A 189 -33.61 28.68 -25.26
CA TYR A 189 -32.22 28.43 -25.62
C TYR A 189 -31.52 27.54 -24.58
N GLU A 190 -31.80 27.71 -23.29
CA GLU A 190 -31.31 26.79 -22.24
C GLU A 190 -31.85 25.36 -22.44
N PHE A 191 -33.13 25.22 -22.78
CA PHE A 191 -33.72 23.92 -23.15
C PHE A 191 -33.08 23.33 -24.40
N PHE A 192 -32.78 24.18 -25.40
CA PHE A 192 -32.13 23.76 -26.63
C PHE A 192 -30.73 23.22 -26.35
N CYS A 193 -29.94 23.92 -25.52
CA CYS A 193 -28.62 23.45 -25.09
C CYS A 193 -28.69 22.09 -24.39
N LYS A 194 -29.73 21.86 -23.57
CA LYS A 194 -29.99 20.59 -22.86
C LYS A 194 -30.56 19.46 -23.73
N GLY A 195 -30.67 19.63 -25.04
CA GLY A 195 -31.12 18.57 -25.97
C GLY A 195 -32.65 18.39 -26.07
N LYS A 196 -33.44 19.31 -25.49
CA LYS A 196 -34.93 19.24 -25.47
C LYS A 196 -35.57 19.75 -26.77
N PHE A 197 -35.15 19.17 -27.89
CA PHE A 197 -35.50 19.64 -29.23
C PHE A 197 -36.98 19.41 -29.58
N LEU A 198 -37.57 18.31 -29.09
CA LEU A 198 -38.97 17.98 -29.33
C LEU A 198 -39.89 19.00 -28.67
N GLU A 199 -39.66 19.30 -27.38
CA GLU A 199 -40.47 20.24 -26.62
C GLU A 199 -40.44 21.65 -27.23
N ILE A 200 -39.28 22.07 -27.74
CA ILE A 200 -39.14 23.37 -28.42
C ILE A 200 -39.87 23.38 -29.76
N ARG A 201 -39.78 22.28 -30.52
CA ARG A 201 -40.42 22.17 -31.83
C ARG A 201 -41.95 22.26 -31.73
N GLU A 202 -42.54 21.74 -30.65
CA GLU A 202 -43.96 21.85 -30.36
C GLU A 202 -44.42 23.29 -30.06
N LEU A 203 -43.50 24.17 -29.62
CA LEU A 203 -43.78 25.57 -29.31
C LEU A 203 -43.61 26.52 -30.50
N LEU A 204 -42.85 26.13 -31.54
CA LEU A 204 -42.62 26.96 -32.73
C LEU A 204 -43.91 27.48 -33.41
N PRO A 205 -44.99 26.68 -33.56
CA PRO A 205 -46.24 27.17 -34.14
C PRO A 205 -46.92 28.26 -33.30
N LEU A 206 -46.73 28.25 -31.97
CA LEU A 206 -47.34 29.23 -31.07
C LEU A 206 -46.66 30.59 -31.10
N LEU A 207 -45.43 30.66 -31.63
CA LEU A 207 -44.66 31.88 -31.82
C LEU A 207 -45.01 32.60 -33.14
N GLU A 208 -45.71 31.93 -34.04
CA GLU A 208 -46.11 32.46 -35.34
C GLU A 208 -47.05 33.68 -35.19
N GLY A 209 -46.62 34.82 -35.76
CA GLY A 209 -47.34 36.09 -35.65
C GLY A 209 -47.20 36.80 -34.30
N LYS A 210 -46.45 36.25 -33.34
CA LYS A 210 -46.24 36.83 -31.99
C LYS A 210 -44.80 37.29 -31.75
N SER A 211 -43.83 36.59 -32.31
CA SER A 211 -42.41 36.96 -32.32
C SER A 211 -41.66 36.20 -33.42
N ASP A 212 -41.43 36.86 -34.54
CA ASP A 212 -40.67 36.26 -35.64
C ASP A 212 -39.18 36.08 -35.27
N SER A 213 -38.61 36.96 -34.46
CA SER A 213 -37.21 36.86 -33.99
C SER A 213 -36.92 35.54 -33.26
N VAL A 214 -37.72 35.21 -32.23
CA VAL A 214 -37.58 33.97 -31.43
C VAL A 214 -37.84 32.73 -32.29
N LYS A 215 -38.88 32.75 -33.14
CA LYS A 215 -39.25 31.62 -34.00
C LYS A 215 -38.15 31.28 -35.00
N VAL A 216 -37.64 32.29 -35.72
CA VAL A 216 -36.59 32.10 -36.74
C VAL A 216 -35.29 31.63 -36.07
N ALA A 217 -34.91 32.24 -34.94
CA ALA A 217 -33.70 31.85 -34.21
C ALA A 217 -33.72 30.37 -33.77
N LEU A 218 -34.81 29.91 -33.15
CA LEU A 218 -34.93 28.52 -32.68
C LEU A 218 -35.08 27.52 -33.82
N ALA A 219 -35.81 27.88 -34.88
CA ALA A 219 -35.96 27.03 -36.06
C ALA A 219 -34.61 26.80 -36.76
N GLU A 220 -33.80 27.85 -36.91
CA GLU A 220 -32.47 27.75 -37.52
C GLU A 220 -31.52 26.92 -36.65
N LEU A 221 -31.51 27.15 -35.34
CA LEU A 221 -30.71 26.36 -34.40
C LEU A 221 -31.10 24.87 -34.44
N ILE A 222 -32.39 24.54 -34.49
CA ILE A 222 -32.86 23.15 -34.62
C ILE A 222 -32.46 22.54 -35.96
N ASP A 223 -32.57 23.30 -37.05
CA ASP A 223 -32.22 22.84 -38.39
C ASP A 223 -30.72 22.53 -38.51
N LEU A 224 -29.85 23.39 -37.95
CA LEU A 224 -28.41 23.17 -37.88
C LEU A 224 -28.01 21.90 -37.11
N VAL A 225 -28.77 21.55 -36.07
CA VAL A 225 -28.49 20.38 -35.24
C VAL A 225 -29.03 19.09 -35.83
N SER A 226 -30.12 19.16 -36.59
CA SER A 226 -30.88 17.97 -37.03
C SER A 226 -30.70 17.59 -38.50
N LYS A 227 -30.22 18.51 -39.37
CA LYS A 227 -30.09 18.27 -40.82
C LYS A 227 -28.62 18.10 -41.23
N ASP A 228 -28.38 17.17 -42.16
CA ASP A 228 -27.03 16.81 -42.62
C ASP A 228 -26.45 17.76 -43.69
N ASN A 229 -27.26 18.66 -44.26
CA ASN A 229 -26.85 19.55 -45.35
C ASN A 229 -27.60 20.89 -45.28
N VAL A 230 -27.16 21.79 -44.40
CA VAL A 230 -27.72 23.14 -44.30
C VAL A 230 -26.93 24.09 -45.21
N HIS A 231 -27.61 24.73 -46.17
CA HIS A 231 -26.96 25.65 -47.10
C HIS A 231 -26.60 26.96 -46.41
N ALA A 232 -25.31 27.32 -46.45
CA ALA A 232 -24.77 28.50 -45.76
C ALA A 232 -25.46 29.84 -46.13
N ASP A 233 -25.95 29.99 -47.37
CA ASP A 233 -26.73 31.18 -47.77
C ASP A 233 -28.05 31.29 -47.02
N ASN A 234 -28.76 30.17 -46.86
CA ASN A 234 -30.04 30.14 -46.17
C ASN A 234 -29.86 30.43 -44.67
N VAL A 235 -28.80 29.90 -44.04
CA VAL A 235 -28.49 30.18 -42.63
C VAL A 235 -28.26 31.68 -42.43
N ALA A 236 -27.45 32.29 -43.29
CA ALA A 236 -27.13 33.71 -43.20
C ALA A 236 -28.37 34.58 -43.44
N GLU A 237 -29.16 34.27 -44.47
CA GLU A 237 -30.43 34.96 -44.77
C GLU A 237 -31.42 34.88 -43.60
N HIS A 238 -31.61 33.70 -43.00
CA HIS A 238 -32.52 33.53 -41.87
C HIS A 238 -32.04 34.24 -40.61
N VAL A 239 -30.75 34.19 -40.28
CA VAL A 239 -30.19 34.91 -39.13
C VAL A 239 -30.39 36.42 -39.26
N MET A 240 -30.36 36.97 -40.48
CA MET A 240 -30.63 38.39 -40.73
C MET A 240 -32.09 38.80 -40.59
N LEU A 241 -33.04 37.85 -40.65
CA LEU A 241 -34.46 38.12 -40.39
C LEU A 241 -34.74 38.36 -38.90
N ILE A 242 -33.83 37.96 -38.00
CA ILE A 242 -33.95 38.15 -36.55
C ILE A 242 -33.76 39.65 -36.21
N GLN A 243 -34.86 40.34 -35.92
CA GLN A 243 -34.84 41.79 -35.65
C GLN A 243 -34.28 42.11 -34.26
N ASN A 244 -34.55 41.24 -33.27
CA ASN A 244 -34.06 41.41 -31.91
C ASN A 244 -32.54 41.14 -31.83
N LYS A 245 -31.77 42.21 -31.59
CA LYS A 245 -30.31 42.19 -31.61
C LYS A 245 -29.70 41.18 -30.63
N ASP A 246 -30.23 41.08 -29.41
CA ASP A 246 -29.72 40.17 -28.38
C ASP A 246 -29.87 38.70 -28.79
N ILE A 247 -31.02 38.36 -29.37
CA ILE A 247 -31.32 37.02 -29.88
C ILE A 247 -30.39 36.69 -31.06
N ARG A 248 -30.28 37.62 -32.02
CA ARG A 248 -29.43 37.44 -33.21
C ARG A 248 -27.98 37.18 -32.84
N GLU A 249 -27.40 37.96 -31.93
CA GLU A 249 -26.01 37.75 -31.50
C GLU A 249 -25.81 36.42 -30.75
N LYS A 250 -26.78 35.97 -29.94
CA LYS A 250 -26.71 34.64 -29.30
C LYS A 250 -26.78 33.49 -30.31
N THR A 251 -27.61 33.60 -31.33
CA THR A 251 -27.65 32.63 -32.44
C THR A 251 -26.32 32.60 -33.18
N ILE A 252 -25.73 33.76 -33.49
CA ILE A 252 -24.42 33.86 -34.14
C ILE A 252 -23.31 33.23 -33.27
N ARG A 253 -23.30 33.47 -31.95
CA ARG A 253 -22.33 32.86 -31.01
C ARG A 253 -22.36 31.33 -31.09
N PHE A 254 -23.54 30.73 -31.08
CA PHE A 254 -23.69 29.28 -31.17
C PHE A 254 -23.13 28.73 -32.49
N ILE A 255 -23.43 29.42 -33.60
CA ILE A 255 -22.95 29.04 -34.93
C ILE A 255 -21.42 29.13 -35.00
N ILE A 256 -20.80 30.16 -34.41
CA ILE A 256 -19.33 30.26 -34.38
C ILE A 256 -18.72 29.16 -33.49
N ALA A 257 -19.30 28.89 -32.31
CA ALA A 257 -18.77 27.94 -31.33
C ALA A 257 -18.57 26.53 -31.91
N TYR A 258 -19.54 26.02 -32.65
CA TYR A 258 -19.49 24.69 -33.27
C TYR A 258 -19.28 24.74 -34.79
N GLY A 259 -18.82 25.89 -35.29
CA GLY A 259 -18.73 26.16 -36.73
C GLY A 259 -17.71 25.33 -37.50
N PHE A 260 -16.90 24.52 -36.83
CA PHE A 260 -16.10 23.48 -37.46
C PHE A 260 -16.97 22.38 -38.12
N LEU A 261 -18.25 22.29 -37.74
CA LEU A 261 -19.24 21.41 -38.38
C LEU A 261 -19.91 22.06 -39.61
N TRP A 262 -19.88 23.40 -39.73
CA TRP A 262 -20.53 24.18 -40.80
C TRP A 262 -19.69 25.39 -41.23
N LEU A 263 -18.45 25.11 -41.65
CA LEU A 263 -17.42 26.12 -41.96
C LEU A 263 -17.91 27.25 -42.89
N GLU A 264 -18.67 26.91 -43.93
CA GLU A 264 -19.17 27.89 -44.91
C GLU A 264 -20.20 28.88 -44.31
N SER A 265 -21.00 28.43 -43.33
CA SER A 265 -22.00 29.26 -42.66
C SER A 265 -21.34 30.29 -41.73
N VAL A 266 -20.22 29.94 -41.10
CA VAL A 266 -19.44 30.85 -40.22
C VAL A 266 -18.92 32.04 -41.02
N VAL A 267 -18.38 31.81 -42.22
CA VAL A 267 -17.86 32.87 -43.09
C VAL A 267 -18.96 33.85 -43.47
N LYS A 268 -20.08 33.37 -44.00
CA LYS A 268 -21.18 34.24 -44.45
C LYS A 268 -21.80 35.04 -43.30
N ILE A 269 -21.92 34.43 -42.12
CA ILE A 269 -22.43 35.13 -40.92
C ILE A 269 -21.42 36.16 -40.39
N SER A 270 -20.12 35.86 -40.45
CA SER A 270 -19.07 36.82 -40.06
C SER A 270 -19.02 38.06 -40.96
N GLU A 271 -19.38 37.92 -42.24
CA GLU A 271 -19.46 39.03 -43.19
C GLU A 271 -20.64 39.96 -42.88
N GLN A 272 -21.74 39.41 -42.36
CA GLN A 272 -23.02 40.10 -42.15
C GLN A 272 -23.24 40.61 -40.71
N THR A 273 -22.43 40.19 -39.74
CA THR A 273 -22.53 40.66 -38.34
C THR A 273 -21.92 42.05 -38.14
N ASP A 274 -22.64 42.92 -37.41
CA ASP A 274 -22.15 44.24 -36.99
C ASP A 274 -21.32 44.19 -35.69
N ASN A 275 -21.26 43.02 -35.01
CA ASN A 275 -20.48 42.85 -33.79
C ASN A 275 -19.01 42.55 -34.12
N LEU A 276 -18.13 43.52 -33.83
CA LEU A 276 -16.70 43.47 -34.11
C LEU A 276 -15.98 42.30 -33.40
N GLU A 277 -16.31 42.00 -32.14
CA GLU A 277 -15.67 40.92 -31.38
C GLU A 277 -16.00 39.55 -31.99
N LEU A 278 -17.27 39.31 -32.33
CA LEU A 278 -17.70 38.06 -32.99
C LEU A 278 -17.04 37.90 -34.37
N LYS A 279 -16.90 38.99 -35.11
CA LYS A 279 -16.23 39.01 -36.41
C LYS A 279 -14.74 38.68 -36.30
N GLU A 280 -14.03 39.27 -35.34
CA GLU A 280 -12.62 38.97 -35.08
C GLU A 280 -12.40 37.51 -34.67
N ILE A 281 -13.19 37.00 -33.70
CA ILE A 281 -13.09 35.62 -33.21
C ILE A 281 -13.38 34.62 -34.33
N SER A 282 -14.45 34.83 -35.10
CA SER A 282 -14.80 33.96 -36.23
C SER A 282 -13.71 33.92 -37.30
N ASN A 283 -13.09 35.06 -37.61
CA ASN A 283 -12.03 35.16 -38.60
C ASN A 283 -10.74 34.48 -38.14
N ASP A 284 -10.37 34.61 -36.86
CA ASP A 284 -9.19 33.95 -36.32
C ASP A 284 -9.39 32.42 -36.23
N LEU A 285 -10.59 31.94 -35.86
CA LEU A 285 -10.94 30.50 -35.86
C LEU A 285 -10.93 29.92 -37.28
N TYR A 286 -11.58 30.58 -38.23
CA TYR A 286 -11.66 30.12 -39.62
C TYR A 286 -10.28 30.07 -40.29
N ASN A 287 -9.43 31.09 -40.07
CA ASN A 287 -8.08 31.12 -40.62
C ASN A 287 -7.05 30.35 -39.77
N LYS A 288 -7.49 29.59 -38.75
CA LYS A 288 -6.64 28.73 -37.90
C LYS A 288 -5.47 29.47 -37.24
N ARG A 289 -5.69 30.72 -36.81
CA ARG A 289 -4.69 31.55 -36.13
C ARG A 289 -4.60 31.18 -34.65
N TRP A 290 -4.16 29.96 -34.37
CA TRP A 290 -4.13 29.39 -33.02
C TRP A 290 -3.34 30.22 -32.03
N GLU A 291 -2.31 30.94 -32.48
CA GLU A 291 -1.50 31.84 -31.66
C GLU A 291 -2.28 33.01 -31.06
N LYS A 292 -3.46 33.32 -31.61
CA LYS A 292 -4.39 34.33 -31.07
C LYS A 292 -5.50 33.72 -30.22
N ILE A 293 -5.66 32.40 -30.27
CA ILE A 293 -6.77 31.67 -29.67
C ILE A 293 -6.30 30.93 -28.40
N LEU A 294 -5.08 30.39 -28.42
CA LEU A 294 -4.53 29.46 -27.43
C LEU A 294 -3.03 29.72 -27.19
N LEU A 295 -2.59 29.55 -25.95
CA LEU A 295 -1.19 29.41 -25.57
C LEU A 295 -0.95 27.98 -25.06
N GLU A 296 -0.02 27.26 -25.68
CA GLU A 296 0.45 25.98 -25.13
C GLU A 296 1.48 26.24 -24.03
N HIS A 297 1.21 25.77 -22.82
CA HIS A 297 2.18 25.66 -21.75
C HIS A 297 2.56 24.19 -21.57
N THR A 298 3.84 23.91 -21.47
CA THR A 298 4.32 22.65 -20.92
C THR A 298 4.40 22.82 -19.40
N ASP A 299 3.88 21.86 -18.63
CA ASP A 299 4.10 21.90 -17.18
C ASP A 299 5.60 21.90 -16.83
N GLU A 300 5.95 22.31 -15.61
CA GLU A 300 7.34 22.40 -15.13
C GLU A 300 8.10 21.05 -15.17
N LYS A 301 7.39 19.94 -15.38
CA LYS A 301 7.91 18.57 -15.43
C LYS A 301 7.94 17.97 -16.85
N GLY A 302 7.48 18.68 -17.88
CA GLY A 302 7.46 18.20 -19.26
C GLY A 302 6.39 17.15 -19.59
N GLN A 303 5.47 16.84 -18.67
CA GLN A 303 4.62 15.63 -18.77
C GLN A 303 3.23 15.89 -19.39
N SER A 304 2.66 17.09 -19.25
CA SER A 304 1.36 17.44 -19.83
C SER A 304 1.35 18.82 -20.49
N LYS A 305 0.70 18.92 -21.66
CA LYS A 305 0.42 20.20 -22.31
C LYS A 305 -0.83 20.82 -21.70
N LYS A 306 -0.69 21.92 -20.97
CA LYS A 306 -1.81 22.76 -20.51
C LYS A 306 -2.08 23.85 -21.53
N LEU A 307 -3.31 23.94 -22.01
CA LEU A 307 -3.74 25.02 -22.90
C LEU A 307 -4.31 26.19 -22.11
N SER A 308 -3.85 27.41 -22.40
CA SER A 308 -4.44 28.65 -21.91
C SER A 308 -5.23 29.33 -23.01
N LEU A 309 -6.54 29.54 -22.80
CA LEU A 309 -7.40 30.24 -23.75
C LEU A 309 -7.09 31.74 -23.77
N LEU A 310 -6.70 32.26 -24.93
CA LEU A 310 -6.42 33.67 -25.16
C LEU A 310 -7.67 34.47 -25.54
N VAL A 311 -8.65 33.83 -26.18
CA VAL A 311 -9.90 34.49 -26.60
C VAL A 311 -10.67 35.05 -25.41
N ALA A 312 -10.85 34.25 -24.34
CA ALA A 312 -11.55 34.67 -23.12
C ALA A 312 -10.83 35.80 -22.36
N LYS A 313 -9.51 35.96 -22.57
CA LYS A 313 -8.71 37.06 -22.00
C LYS A 313 -8.77 38.33 -22.85
N SER A 314 -8.76 38.18 -24.17
CA SER A 314 -8.72 39.28 -25.14
C SER A 314 -10.11 39.88 -25.42
N HIS A 315 -11.16 39.07 -25.30
CA HIS A 315 -12.56 39.44 -25.48
C HIS A 315 -13.39 39.03 -24.25
N PRO A 316 -13.33 39.80 -23.14
CA PRO A 316 -14.00 39.44 -21.88
C PRO A 316 -15.53 39.39 -21.96
N ASN A 317 -16.13 39.97 -22.99
CA ASN A 317 -17.57 39.95 -23.24
C ASN A 317 -18.03 38.66 -23.95
N GLU A 318 -17.09 37.89 -24.51
CA GLU A 318 -17.35 36.68 -25.31
C GLU A 318 -16.72 35.44 -24.66
N LYS A 319 -16.74 35.36 -23.32
CA LYS A 319 -16.16 34.22 -22.57
C LYS A 319 -16.80 32.88 -22.91
N TRP A 320 -18.13 32.82 -23.06
CA TRP A 320 -18.85 31.60 -23.47
C TRP A 320 -18.35 31.03 -24.80
N LEU A 321 -18.14 31.90 -25.79
CA LEU A 321 -17.56 31.53 -27.09
C LEU A 321 -16.06 31.24 -26.97
N GLY A 322 -15.34 32.02 -26.16
CA GLY A 322 -13.92 31.85 -25.89
C GLY A 322 -13.57 30.47 -25.32
N GLY A 323 -14.40 29.92 -24.42
CA GLY A 323 -14.25 28.56 -23.89
C GLY A 323 -14.34 27.50 -24.99
N ARG A 324 -15.29 27.68 -25.92
CA ARG A 324 -15.62 26.72 -26.98
C ARG A 324 -14.72 26.82 -28.22
N SER A 325 -13.88 27.84 -28.30
CA SER A 325 -12.81 27.93 -29.31
C SER A 325 -11.79 26.77 -29.22
N LEU A 326 -11.70 26.12 -28.05
CA LEU A 326 -10.88 24.93 -27.84
C LEU A 326 -11.33 23.75 -28.71
N PHE A 327 -12.63 23.57 -28.92
CA PHE A 327 -13.15 22.45 -29.71
C PHE A 327 -12.75 22.52 -31.18
N TRP A 328 -12.58 23.74 -31.72
CA TRP A 328 -12.01 23.93 -33.05
C TRP A 328 -10.58 23.40 -33.15
N TYR A 329 -9.76 23.67 -32.13
CA TYR A 329 -8.39 23.17 -32.06
C TYR A 329 -8.34 21.65 -31.89
N LEU A 330 -9.13 21.10 -30.96
CA LEU A 330 -9.18 19.65 -30.72
C LEU A 330 -9.65 18.88 -31.97
N ASN A 331 -10.63 19.41 -32.70
CA ASN A 331 -11.09 18.81 -33.94
C ASN A 331 -10.05 18.84 -35.08
N GLU A 332 -9.12 19.80 -35.07
CA GLU A 332 -8.04 19.92 -36.06
C GLU A 332 -6.81 19.07 -35.70
N VAL A 333 -6.64 18.72 -34.42
CA VAL A 333 -5.40 18.14 -33.88
C VAL A 333 -5.64 16.74 -33.28
N LYS A 334 -6.53 15.97 -33.92
CA LYS A 334 -7.06 14.65 -33.47
C LYS A 334 -6.00 13.60 -33.11
N ASP A 335 -4.79 13.73 -33.64
CA ASP A 335 -3.69 12.76 -33.48
C ASP A 335 -2.66 13.12 -32.40
N ARG A 336 -2.85 14.20 -31.63
CA ARG A 336 -1.92 14.57 -30.52
C ARG A 336 -2.37 14.03 -29.16
N SER A 337 -1.47 14.15 -28.18
CA SER A 337 -1.74 13.81 -26.77
C SER A 337 -3.01 14.50 -26.28
N PRO A 338 -3.90 13.77 -25.58
CA PRO A 338 -5.17 14.32 -25.15
C PRO A 338 -4.96 15.42 -24.11
N VAL A 339 -5.86 16.40 -24.12
CA VAL A 339 -5.76 17.60 -23.27
C VAL A 339 -6.71 17.45 -22.09
N ASN A 340 -6.21 17.72 -20.87
CA ASN A 340 -7.07 17.77 -19.70
C ASN A 340 -7.98 19.00 -19.74
N VAL A 341 -9.25 18.79 -20.07
CA VAL A 341 -10.30 19.82 -20.16
C VAL A 341 -11.42 19.46 -19.17
N SER A 342 -11.72 20.37 -18.24
CA SER A 342 -12.82 20.17 -17.30
C SER A 342 -14.10 20.86 -17.79
N GLU A 343 -15.26 20.26 -17.52
CA GLU A 343 -16.56 20.95 -17.67
C GLU A 343 -16.62 22.24 -16.84
N LYS A 344 -15.88 22.30 -15.72
CA LYS A 344 -15.80 23.49 -14.86
C LYS A 344 -15.11 24.69 -15.54
N ASP A 345 -14.42 24.45 -16.65
CA ASP A 345 -13.72 25.48 -17.41
C ASP A 345 -14.60 26.12 -18.51
N LEU A 346 -15.82 25.58 -18.75
CA LEU A 346 -16.77 26.11 -19.72
C LEU A 346 -17.85 26.96 -19.03
N GLU A 347 -18.17 28.13 -19.61
CA GLU A 347 -19.31 28.91 -19.14
C GLU A 347 -20.65 28.28 -19.59
N GLU A 348 -21.61 28.30 -18.68
CA GLU A 348 -23.01 27.90 -18.90
C GLU A 348 -23.72 28.81 -19.94
N PRO A 349 -24.69 28.27 -20.72
CA PRO A 349 -25.20 26.91 -20.67
C PRO A 349 -24.26 25.88 -21.33
N ILE A 350 -24.08 24.72 -20.70
CA ILE A 350 -23.45 23.53 -21.31
C ILE A 350 -24.38 22.92 -22.35
N THR A 351 -23.85 22.60 -23.54
CA THR A 351 -24.62 22.00 -24.64
C THR A 351 -24.35 20.51 -24.78
N ILE A 352 -25.25 19.78 -25.44
CA ILE A 352 -25.02 18.37 -25.82
C ILE A 352 -23.73 18.17 -26.65
N TYR A 353 -23.30 19.19 -27.41
CA TYR A 353 -22.04 19.15 -28.16
C TYR A 353 -20.83 19.22 -27.24
N ASP A 354 -20.89 20.05 -26.20
CA ASP A 354 -19.83 20.13 -25.20
C ASP A 354 -19.65 18.77 -24.52
N LEU A 355 -20.75 18.10 -24.16
CA LEU A 355 -20.73 16.77 -23.54
C LEU A 355 -20.09 15.71 -24.45
N LEU A 356 -20.47 15.65 -25.74
CA LEU A 356 -19.91 14.66 -26.66
C LEU A 356 -18.42 14.88 -26.95
N LEU A 357 -18.00 16.14 -27.12
CA LEU A 357 -16.61 16.49 -27.45
C LEU A 357 -15.70 16.40 -26.21
N LEU A 358 -16.18 16.79 -25.03
CA LEU A 358 -15.47 16.58 -23.77
C LEU A 358 -15.38 15.10 -23.44
N GLY A 359 -16.47 14.36 -23.62
CA GLY A 359 -16.50 12.91 -23.43
C GLY A 359 -15.44 12.21 -24.26
N GLN A 360 -15.27 12.59 -25.54
CA GLN A 360 -14.20 12.06 -26.39
C GLN A 360 -12.79 12.27 -25.80
N GLU A 361 -12.47 13.47 -25.31
CA GLU A 361 -11.15 13.77 -24.74
C GLU A 361 -10.93 13.14 -23.36
N LYS A 362 -11.95 13.17 -22.50
CA LYS A 362 -11.93 12.47 -21.21
C LYS A 362 -11.70 10.98 -21.38
N VAL A 363 -12.43 10.35 -22.30
CA VAL A 363 -12.29 8.92 -22.61
C VAL A 363 -10.87 8.60 -23.06
N ARG A 364 -10.27 9.41 -23.95
CA ARG A 364 -8.85 9.27 -24.34
C ARG A 364 -7.89 9.42 -23.15
N LEU A 365 -8.14 10.36 -22.24
CA LEU A 365 -7.35 10.53 -21.01
C LEU A 365 -7.49 9.36 -20.04
N HIS A 366 -8.72 8.93 -19.75
CA HIS A 366 -9.00 7.85 -18.82
C HIS A 366 -8.45 6.52 -19.33
N MET A 367 -8.44 6.29 -20.65
CA MET A 367 -7.74 5.15 -21.26
C MET A 367 -6.22 5.21 -21.04
N LEU A 368 -5.58 6.36 -21.23
CA LEU A 368 -4.15 6.51 -20.93
C LEU A 368 -3.84 6.32 -19.44
N GLN A 369 -4.76 6.71 -18.57
CA GLN A 369 -4.63 6.59 -17.11
C GLN A 369 -5.16 5.25 -16.57
N GLN A 370 -5.68 4.36 -17.42
CA GLN A 370 -6.29 3.08 -17.06
C GLN A 370 -7.40 3.17 -15.99
N LYS A 371 -8.20 4.25 -16.00
CA LYS A 371 -9.28 4.46 -15.02
C LYS A 371 -10.60 3.87 -15.50
N ILE A 372 -10.80 2.57 -15.22
CA ILE A 372 -11.99 1.82 -15.66
C ILE A 372 -13.28 2.39 -15.07
N ASP A 373 -13.30 2.75 -13.78
CA ASP A 373 -14.50 3.28 -13.12
C ASP A 373 -14.96 4.62 -13.73
N ASP A 374 -14.02 5.49 -14.09
CA ASP A 374 -14.30 6.75 -14.77
C ASP A 374 -14.87 6.51 -16.18
N LEU A 375 -14.35 5.50 -16.89
CA LEU A 375 -14.86 5.10 -18.20
C LEU A 375 -16.31 4.57 -18.11
N GLU A 376 -16.63 3.79 -17.08
CA GLU A 376 -17.98 3.30 -16.83
C GLU A 376 -18.94 4.43 -16.47
N TYR A 377 -18.49 5.44 -15.72
CA TYR A 377 -19.26 6.66 -15.47
C TYR A 377 -19.58 7.40 -16.79
N GLU A 378 -18.58 7.66 -17.63
CA GLU A 378 -18.78 8.32 -18.93
C GLU A 378 -19.69 7.49 -19.86
N LYS A 379 -19.62 6.14 -19.80
CA LYS A 379 -20.55 5.25 -20.51
C LYS A 379 -21.99 5.48 -20.06
N SER A 380 -22.23 5.50 -18.75
CA SER A 380 -23.56 5.71 -18.18
C SER A 380 -24.14 7.08 -18.55
N LEU A 381 -23.29 8.12 -18.54
CA LEU A 381 -23.66 9.48 -18.91
C LEU A 381 -24.09 9.55 -20.39
N LEU A 382 -23.32 8.96 -21.31
CA LEU A 382 -23.68 8.91 -22.72
C LEU A 382 -25.00 8.16 -22.96
N LEU A 383 -25.18 7.00 -22.30
CA LEU A 383 -26.42 6.22 -22.41
C LEU A 383 -27.64 6.99 -21.89
N SER A 384 -27.49 7.81 -20.85
CA SER A 384 -28.59 8.65 -20.33
C SER A 384 -29.12 9.68 -21.35
N HIS A 385 -28.29 10.07 -22.32
CA HIS A 385 -28.63 11.00 -23.40
C HIS A 385 -29.00 10.32 -24.73
N GLN A 386 -29.19 9.00 -24.73
CA GLN A 386 -29.43 8.23 -25.97
C GLN A 386 -30.66 8.73 -26.76
N GLU A 387 -31.75 9.08 -26.08
CA GLU A 387 -32.96 9.58 -26.76
C GLU A 387 -32.75 10.95 -27.40
N ASP A 388 -31.97 11.83 -26.77
CA ASP A 388 -31.64 13.16 -27.29
C ASP A 388 -30.80 13.04 -28.59
N VAL A 389 -29.90 12.05 -28.65
CA VAL A 389 -29.02 11.79 -29.81
C VAL A 389 -29.81 11.36 -31.06
N LYS A 390 -31.02 10.80 -30.92
CA LYS A 390 -31.86 10.40 -32.08
C LYS A 390 -32.23 11.59 -32.97
N PHE A 391 -32.26 12.80 -32.43
CA PHE A 391 -32.64 14.03 -33.15
C PHE A 391 -31.46 14.74 -33.81
N LEU A 392 -30.24 14.31 -33.54
CA LEU A 392 -29.03 14.90 -34.12
C LEU A 392 -28.82 14.46 -35.59
N GLY A 393 -28.08 15.27 -36.34
CA GLY A 393 -27.56 14.89 -37.66
C GLY A 393 -26.61 13.68 -37.60
N THR A 394 -26.39 13.06 -38.75
CA THR A 394 -25.57 11.87 -38.97
C THR A 394 -24.14 12.03 -38.44
N GLN A 395 -23.52 13.20 -38.63
CA GLN A 395 -22.14 13.46 -38.18
C GLN A 395 -21.97 13.35 -36.65
N LEU A 396 -22.97 13.81 -35.88
CA LEU A 396 -22.93 13.79 -34.42
C LEU A 396 -23.35 12.45 -33.85
N LYS A 397 -24.30 11.79 -34.51
CA LYS A 397 -24.64 10.39 -34.22
C LYS A 397 -23.41 9.50 -34.40
N GLU A 398 -22.61 9.72 -35.45
CA GLU A 398 -21.36 8.99 -35.65
C GLU A 398 -20.38 9.23 -34.49
N LEU A 399 -20.19 10.50 -34.08
CA LEU A 399 -19.31 10.83 -32.94
C LEU A 399 -19.78 10.14 -31.64
N TYR A 400 -21.07 10.19 -31.34
CA TYR A 400 -21.65 9.51 -30.18
C TYR A 400 -21.33 8.01 -30.18
N TRP A 401 -21.62 7.31 -31.28
CA TRP A 401 -21.38 5.87 -31.37
C TRP A 401 -19.89 5.52 -31.32
N LYS A 402 -19.03 6.35 -31.90
CA LYS A 402 -17.57 6.19 -31.80
C LYS A 402 -17.09 6.25 -30.36
N VAL A 403 -17.48 7.28 -29.61
CA VAL A 403 -17.07 7.44 -28.21
C VAL A 403 -17.61 6.30 -27.36
N LEU A 404 -18.90 5.97 -27.49
CA LEU A 404 -19.53 4.89 -26.72
C LEU A 404 -18.86 3.54 -26.98
N PHE A 405 -18.68 3.15 -28.24
CA PHE A 405 -18.06 1.86 -28.56
C PHE A 405 -16.56 1.83 -28.25
N GLN A 406 -15.87 2.97 -28.27
CA GLN A 406 -14.50 3.06 -27.80
C GLN A 406 -14.41 2.79 -26.28
N ILE A 407 -15.34 3.31 -25.48
CA ILE A 407 -15.44 2.98 -24.05
C ILE A 407 -15.69 1.48 -23.87
N CYS A 408 -16.68 0.91 -24.58
CA CYS A 408 -17.00 -0.51 -24.45
C CYS A 408 -15.81 -1.43 -24.79
N ARG A 409 -14.99 -1.07 -25.80
CA ARG A 409 -13.76 -1.82 -26.09
C ARG A 409 -12.74 -1.72 -24.95
N ALA A 410 -12.59 -0.53 -24.35
CA ALA A 410 -11.68 -0.33 -23.22
C ALA A 410 -12.13 -1.08 -21.96
N THR A 411 -13.44 -1.23 -21.73
CA THR A 411 -14.01 -1.95 -20.58
C THR A 411 -14.37 -3.41 -20.86
N LEU A 412 -14.04 -3.93 -22.06
CA LEU A 412 -14.35 -5.28 -22.54
C LEU A 412 -15.87 -5.61 -22.58
N ASP A 413 -16.73 -4.60 -22.64
CA ASP A 413 -18.19 -4.72 -22.66
C ASP A 413 -18.72 -5.01 -24.07
N LYS A 414 -18.66 -6.29 -24.46
CA LYS A 414 -19.18 -6.73 -25.76
C LYS A 414 -20.72 -6.67 -25.85
N ASP A 415 -21.42 -6.85 -24.72
CA ASP A 415 -22.87 -7.01 -24.70
C ASP A 415 -23.55 -5.69 -25.09
N THR A 416 -23.03 -4.56 -24.59
CA THR A 416 -23.49 -3.23 -24.98
C THR A 416 -23.29 -2.99 -26.48
N ILE A 417 -22.14 -3.37 -27.05
CA ILE A 417 -21.88 -3.23 -28.49
C ILE A 417 -22.92 -4.02 -29.30
N LEU A 418 -23.16 -5.28 -28.95
CA LEU A 418 -24.09 -6.17 -29.65
C LEU A 418 -25.54 -5.68 -29.52
N ASN A 419 -25.96 -5.27 -28.33
CA ASN A 419 -27.31 -4.77 -28.05
C ASN A 419 -27.63 -3.55 -28.91
N TYR A 420 -26.69 -2.61 -29.01
CA TYR A 420 -26.92 -1.37 -29.74
C TYR A 420 -26.54 -1.42 -31.22
N TRP A 421 -25.83 -2.46 -31.69
CA TRP A 421 -25.43 -2.58 -33.10
C TRP A 421 -26.62 -2.43 -34.07
N SER A 422 -27.76 -3.06 -33.75
CA SER A 422 -28.98 -3.00 -34.55
C SER A 422 -29.65 -1.61 -34.57
N VAL A 423 -29.35 -0.77 -33.57
CA VAL A 423 -29.89 0.58 -33.39
C VAL A 423 -29.01 1.62 -34.11
N VAL A 424 -27.72 1.32 -34.32
CA VAL A 424 -26.82 2.19 -35.10
C VAL A 424 -27.31 2.29 -36.55
N PRO A 425 -27.52 3.50 -37.10
CA PRO A 425 -27.91 3.68 -38.49
C PRO A 425 -26.95 3.01 -39.48
N SER A 426 -27.47 2.37 -40.52
CA SER A 426 -26.67 1.60 -41.49
C SER A 426 -25.56 2.41 -42.17
N GLN A 427 -25.78 3.71 -42.39
CA GLN A 427 -24.81 4.62 -42.97
C GLN A 427 -23.60 4.87 -42.04
N ILE A 428 -23.85 4.85 -40.72
CA ILE A 428 -22.83 5.01 -39.68
C ILE A 428 -22.10 3.69 -39.41
N GLN A 429 -22.81 2.56 -39.53
CA GLN A 429 -22.20 1.23 -39.39
C GLN A 429 -21.05 1.03 -40.36
N MET A 430 -21.02 1.65 -41.54
CA MET A 430 -19.92 1.53 -42.50
C MET A 430 -18.62 2.22 -42.06
N ASN A 431 -18.64 2.97 -40.96
CA ASN A 431 -17.46 3.65 -40.44
C ASN A 431 -16.42 2.67 -39.88
N ALA A 432 -15.15 2.88 -40.20
CA ALA A 432 -14.06 1.97 -39.83
C ALA A 432 -13.93 1.75 -38.31
N ASP A 433 -14.03 2.82 -37.50
CA ASP A 433 -13.89 2.73 -36.03
C ASP A 433 -15.06 1.96 -35.38
N ILE A 434 -16.24 2.06 -35.98
CA ILE A 434 -17.44 1.37 -35.54
C ILE A 434 -17.38 -0.11 -35.96
N GLN A 435 -16.93 -0.41 -37.18
CA GLN A 435 -16.69 -1.79 -37.63
C GLN A 435 -15.63 -2.51 -36.78
N ARG A 436 -14.58 -1.82 -36.33
CA ARG A 436 -13.60 -2.39 -35.37
C ARG A 436 -14.29 -2.93 -34.13
N SER A 437 -15.23 -2.16 -33.58
CA SER A 437 -15.97 -2.54 -32.37
C SER A 437 -16.85 -3.77 -32.57
N ARG A 438 -17.40 -3.96 -33.79
CA ARG A 438 -18.06 -5.21 -34.17
C ARG A 438 -17.07 -6.37 -34.22
N PHE A 439 -15.91 -6.22 -34.87
CA PHE A 439 -14.91 -7.29 -34.94
C PHE A 439 -14.42 -7.67 -33.55
N PHE A 440 -14.15 -6.70 -32.68
CA PHE A 440 -13.81 -6.91 -31.28
C PHE A 440 -14.84 -7.80 -30.56
N ALA A 441 -16.13 -7.47 -30.65
CA ALA A 441 -17.20 -8.26 -30.05
C ALA A 441 -17.27 -9.68 -30.65
N GLN A 442 -17.14 -9.82 -31.97
CA GLN A 442 -17.14 -11.11 -32.67
C GLN A 442 -15.94 -11.99 -32.31
N ILE A 443 -14.76 -11.39 -32.05
CA ILE A 443 -13.56 -12.09 -31.58
C ILE A 443 -13.82 -12.66 -30.18
N LEU A 444 -14.38 -11.87 -29.26
CA LEU A 444 -14.74 -12.31 -27.91
C LEU A 444 -15.84 -13.40 -27.90
N ASP A 445 -16.75 -13.38 -28.87
CA ASP A 445 -17.78 -14.42 -29.05
C ASP A 445 -17.29 -15.65 -29.82
N GLY A 446 -16.09 -15.62 -30.39
CA GLY A 446 -15.56 -16.70 -31.23
C GLY A 446 -16.32 -16.88 -32.56
N THR A 447 -17.05 -15.87 -33.03
CA THR A 447 -17.88 -15.92 -34.25
C THR A 447 -17.27 -15.20 -35.45
N VAL A 448 -16.10 -14.59 -35.28
CA VAL A 448 -15.43 -13.80 -36.32
C VAL A 448 -15.02 -14.65 -37.53
N ASN A 449 -15.23 -14.10 -38.74
CA ASN A 449 -14.74 -14.68 -39.98
C ASN A 449 -13.31 -14.18 -40.26
N GLU A 450 -12.35 -15.11 -40.32
CA GLU A 450 -10.92 -14.82 -40.50
C GLU A 450 -10.60 -14.06 -41.79
N HIS A 451 -11.24 -14.42 -42.90
CA HIS A 451 -11.03 -13.76 -44.19
C HIS A 451 -11.62 -12.34 -44.21
N GLU A 452 -12.76 -12.13 -43.54
CA GLU A 452 -13.39 -10.82 -43.41
C GLU A 452 -12.53 -9.89 -42.53
N LEU A 453 -12.03 -10.39 -41.40
CA LEU A 453 -11.13 -9.67 -40.50
C LEU A 453 -9.81 -9.29 -41.18
N LEU A 454 -9.19 -10.24 -41.90
CA LEU A 454 -7.95 -10.00 -42.63
C LEU A 454 -8.17 -8.96 -43.75
N GLY A 455 -9.26 -9.08 -44.51
CA GLY A 455 -9.62 -8.09 -45.53
C GLY A 455 -9.87 -6.69 -44.96
N PHE A 456 -10.50 -6.61 -43.78
CA PHE A 456 -10.68 -5.35 -43.06
C PHE A 456 -9.35 -4.72 -42.64
N CYS A 457 -8.45 -5.50 -42.01
CA CYS A 457 -7.16 -5.00 -41.55
C CYS A 457 -6.26 -4.55 -42.72
N ILE A 458 -6.28 -5.27 -43.84
CA ILE A 458 -5.53 -4.91 -45.05
C ILE A 458 -6.08 -3.62 -45.68
N SER A 459 -7.41 -3.51 -45.82
CA SER A 459 -8.03 -2.34 -46.47
C SER A 459 -7.85 -1.04 -45.68
N HIS A 460 -7.67 -1.13 -44.37
CA HIS A 460 -7.49 0.03 -43.48
C HIS A 460 -6.04 0.24 -43.01
N ALA A 461 -5.11 -0.63 -43.43
CA ALA A 461 -3.71 -0.62 -43.00
C ALA A 461 -3.52 -0.58 -41.47
N ASP A 462 -4.37 -1.29 -40.72
CA ASP A 462 -4.34 -1.34 -39.26
C ASP A 462 -4.55 -2.79 -38.78
N PRO A 463 -3.56 -3.39 -38.10
CA PRO A 463 -3.59 -4.80 -37.69
C PRO A 463 -4.25 -5.01 -36.31
N SER A 464 -4.70 -3.96 -35.62
CA SER A 464 -4.97 -4.02 -34.17
C SER A 464 -5.95 -5.13 -33.76
N GLU A 465 -7.04 -5.29 -34.52
CA GLU A 465 -8.04 -6.35 -34.28
C GLU A 465 -7.51 -7.75 -34.65
N LEU A 466 -6.56 -7.84 -35.60
CA LEU A 466 -5.90 -9.10 -35.95
C LEU A 466 -4.90 -9.53 -34.87
N VAL A 467 -4.15 -8.58 -34.29
CA VAL A 467 -3.27 -8.83 -33.13
C VAL A 467 -4.11 -9.35 -31.96
N PHE A 468 -5.22 -8.68 -31.66
CA PHE A 468 -6.15 -9.12 -30.61
C PHE A 468 -6.71 -10.52 -30.90
N TYR A 469 -7.09 -10.81 -32.15
CA TYR A 469 -7.55 -12.13 -32.56
C TYR A 469 -6.49 -13.21 -32.34
N CYS A 470 -5.25 -12.99 -32.80
CA CYS A 470 -4.13 -13.92 -32.61
C CYS A 470 -3.84 -14.17 -31.13
N SER A 471 -3.93 -13.15 -30.27
CA SER A 471 -3.73 -13.28 -28.82
C SER A 471 -4.74 -14.22 -28.12
N LYS A 472 -5.87 -14.53 -28.77
CA LYS A 472 -6.91 -15.44 -28.27
C LYS A 472 -6.81 -16.85 -28.85
N LYS A 473 -5.80 -17.13 -29.66
CA LYS A 473 -5.57 -18.43 -30.32
C LYS A 473 -4.41 -19.17 -29.69
N ASP A 474 -4.35 -20.47 -29.94
CA ASP A 474 -3.20 -21.27 -29.57
C ASP A 474 -1.98 -20.98 -30.47
N ASP A 475 -0.80 -21.35 -29.97
CA ASP A 475 0.47 -21.05 -30.63
C ASP A 475 0.60 -21.77 -31.99
N GLU A 476 0.02 -22.96 -32.16
CA GLU A 476 0.03 -23.71 -33.43
C GLU A 476 -0.74 -22.96 -34.52
N PHE A 477 -1.93 -22.45 -34.18
CA PHE A 477 -2.73 -21.63 -35.08
C PHE A 477 -1.99 -20.36 -35.48
N VAL A 478 -1.42 -19.62 -34.51
CA VAL A 478 -0.71 -18.36 -34.79
C VAL A 478 0.45 -18.59 -35.75
N ILE A 479 1.23 -19.66 -35.56
CA ILE A 479 2.32 -20.05 -36.44
C ILE A 479 1.82 -20.38 -37.85
N ALA A 480 0.82 -21.25 -37.97
CA ALA A 480 0.27 -21.64 -39.28
C ALA A 480 -0.37 -20.46 -40.03
N PHE A 481 -1.04 -19.58 -39.29
CA PHE A 481 -1.68 -18.39 -39.83
C PHE A 481 -0.65 -17.36 -40.33
N TYR A 482 0.46 -17.19 -39.60
CA TYR A 482 1.62 -16.42 -40.05
C TYR A 482 2.20 -17.01 -41.34
N GLU A 483 2.47 -18.31 -41.39
CA GLU A 483 3.09 -18.96 -42.55
C GLU A 483 2.25 -18.83 -43.84
N GLN A 484 0.92 -18.80 -43.70
CA GLN A 484 0.01 -18.59 -44.83
C GLN A 484 -0.09 -17.13 -45.28
N ASN A 485 0.09 -16.16 -44.38
CA ASN A 485 -0.14 -14.73 -44.62
C ASN A 485 1.12 -13.85 -44.40
N GLY A 486 2.30 -14.47 -44.37
CA GLY A 486 3.51 -13.91 -43.75
C GLY A 486 4.01 -12.57 -44.29
N ARG A 487 3.62 -12.19 -45.51
CA ARG A 487 3.97 -10.87 -46.08
C ARG A 487 3.30 -9.71 -45.32
N PHE A 488 2.07 -9.88 -44.85
CA PHE A 488 1.37 -8.85 -44.07
C PHE A 488 1.92 -8.76 -42.64
N PHE A 489 2.38 -9.88 -42.09
CA PHE A 489 2.95 -9.94 -40.74
C PHE A 489 4.39 -9.39 -40.70
N ALA A 490 5.19 -9.59 -41.74
CA ALA A 490 6.57 -9.11 -41.82
C ALA A 490 6.67 -7.56 -41.85
N ASP A 491 5.60 -6.87 -42.23
CA ASP A 491 5.52 -5.40 -42.23
C ASP A 491 4.97 -4.84 -40.90
N ASN A 492 4.52 -5.72 -39.97
CA ASN A 492 3.92 -5.30 -38.70
C ASN A 492 4.59 -5.93 -37.47
N TYR A 493 5.19 -5.10 -36.63
CA TYR A 493 5.99 -5.55 -35.49
C TYR A 493 5.21 -6.45 -34.51
N PHE A 494 4.01 -6.06 -34.07
CA PHE A 494 3.29 -6.80 -33.03
C PHE A 494 2.83 -8.18 -33.50
N LEU A 495 2.39 -8.28 -34.76
CA LEU A 495 2.06 -9.56 -35.39
C LEU A 495 3.32 -10.44 -35.57
N PHE A 496 4.45 -9.84 -35.92
CA PHE A 496 5.73 -10.52 -36.02
C PHE A 496 6.24 -10.98 -34.66
N GLU A 497 6.16 -10.16 -33.62
CA GLU A 497 6.53 -10.48 -32.24
C GLU A 497 5.70 -11.66 -31.71
N GLU A 498 4.37 -11.65 -31.88
CA GLU A 498 3.51 -12.76 -31.47
C GLU A 498 3.90 -14.09 -32.14
N TYR A 499 4.31 -14.06 -33.42
CA TYR A 499 4.84 -15.24 -34.10
C TYR A 499 6.16 -15.73 -33.48
N ILE A 500 7.10 -14.83 -33.19
CA ILE A 500 8.36 -15.20 -32.52
C ILE A 500 8.07 -15.78 -31.14
N LEU A 501 7.21 -15.14 -30.35
CA LEU A 501 6.84 -15.59 -29.02
C LEU A 501 6.11 -16.93 -29.05
N ALA A 502 5.20 -17.17 -30.00
CA ALA A 502 4.54 -18.46 -30.20
C ALA A 502 5.55 -19.57 -30.50
N ARG A 503 6.53 -19.33 -31.37
CA ARG A 503 7.61 -20.29 -31.65
C ARG A 503 8.50 -20.54 -30.43
N MET A 504 8.77 -19.51 -29.62
CA MET A 504 9.52 -19.67 -28.37
C MET A 504 8.76 -20.52 -27.35
N ARG A 505 7.45 -20.29 -27.18
CA ARG A 505 6.58 -21.10 -26.29
C ARG A 505 6.53 -22.56 -26.72
N MET A 506 6.57 -22.83 -28.03
CA MET A 506 6.66 -24.17 -28.62
C MET A 506 8.08 -24.76 -28.64
N GLN A 507 9.07 -24.09 -28.02
CA GLN A 507 10.50 -24.49 -28.01
C GLN A 507 11.15 -24.58 -29.41
N GLN A 508 10.59 -23.93 -30.41
CA GLN A 508 11.09 -23.89 -31.80
C GLN A 508 12.00 -22.68 -32.04
N VAL A 509 13.08 -22.58 -31.26
CA VAL A 509 13.94 -21.37 -31.19
C VAL A 509 15.00 -21.26 -32.29
N GLU A 510 15.20 -22.31 -33.09
CA GLU A 510 16.20 -22.32 -34.15
C GLU A 510 15.90 -21.27 -35.24
N GLY A 511 16.91 -20.46 -35.59
CA GLY A 511 16.84 -19.45 -36.63
C GLY A 511 16.09 -18.16 -36.28
N LEU A 512 15.43 -18.07 -35.12
CA LEU A 512 14.63 -16.88 -34.73
C LEU A 512 15.48 -15.62 -34.59
N ARG A 513 16.71 -15.74 -34.08
CA ARG A 513 17.65 -14.60 -33.98
C ARG A 513 18.02 -14.06 -35.37
N THR A 514 18.35 -14.95 -36.30
CA THR A 514 18.68 -14.56 -37.69
C THR A 514 17.49 -13.87 -38.35
N LEU A 515 16.28 -14.38 -38.11
CA LEU A 515 15.05 -13.75 -38.60
C LEU A 515 14.84 -12.34 -38.02
N LEU A 516 15.15 -12.12 -36.74
CA LEU A 516 15.13 -10.77 -36.14
C LEU A 516 16.19 -9.86 -36.74
N GLU A 517 17.38 -10.37 -37.03
CA GLU A 517 18.47 -9.60 -37.64
C GLU A 517 18.12 -9.16 -39.07
N GLU A 518 17.43 -10.02 -39.84
CA GLU A 518 16.90 -9.68 -41.17
C GLU A 518 15.88 -8.52 -41.12
N HIS A 519 15.09 -8.44 -40.05
CA HIS A 519 14.08 -7.40 -39.85
C HIS A 519 14.58 -6.19 -39.03
N ALA A 520 15.86 -6.15 -38.67
CA ALA A 520 16.44 -5.06 -37.85
C ALA A 520 16.30 -3.68 -38.50
N THR A 521 16.37 -3.62 -39.84
CA THR A 521 16.21 -2.36 -40.58
C THR A 521 14.78 -1.81 -40.57
N ILE A 522 13.80 -2.68 -40.32
CA ILE A 522 12.37 -2.35 -40.28
C ILE A 522 11.95 -2.00 -38.85
N PHE A 523 12.29 -2.85 -37.87
CA PHE A 523 11.79 -2.75 -36.50
C PHE A 523 12.82 -2.25 -35.47
N GLY A 524 14.09 -2.05 -35.84
CA GLY A 524 15.15 -1.60 -34.92
C GLY A 524 14.95 -0.20 -34.32
N LYS A 525 13.89 0.52 -34.71
CA LYS A 525 13.46 1.76 -34.06
C LYS A 525 12.52 1.54 -32.87
N LEU A 526 12.18 0.29 -32.54
CA LEU A 526 11.30 -0.06 -31.43
C LEU A 526 12.09 -0.70 -30.29
N ILE A 527 11.87 -0.26 -29.04
CA ILE A 527 12.50 -0.87 -27.87
C ILE A 527 11.98 -2.29 -27.61
N ASP A 528 10.72 -2.55 -27.98
CA ASP A 528 10.10 -3.87 -27.96
C ASP A 528 10.96 -4.89 -28.73
N TYR A 529 11.40 -4.51 -29.94
CA TYR A 529 12.29 -5.33 -30.78
C TYR A 529 13.61 -5.64 -30.06
N TRP A 530 14.24 -4.63 -29.46
CA TRP A 530 15.52 -4.81 -28.77
C TRP A 530 15.39 -5.67 -27.51
N ASN A 531 14.28 -5.56 -26.78
CA ASN A 531 14.00 -6.44 -25.66
C ASN A 531 13.88 -7.90 -26.10
N LEU A 532 13.21 -8.16 -27.22
CA LEU A 532 13.08 -9.50 -27.79
C LEU A 532 14.43 -10.04 -28.33
N TYR A 533 15.20 -9.18 -29.01
CA TYR A 533 16.55 -9.49 -29.47
C TYR A 533 17.47 -9.89 -28.32
N TYR A 534 17.46 -9.12 -27.23
CA TYR A 534 18.20 -9.43 -26.01
C TYR A 534 17.81 -10.79 -25.43
N HIS A 535 16.49 -11.04 -25.35
CA HIS A 535 15.94 -12.25 -24.75
C HIS A 535 16.38 -13.53 -25.48
N LEU A 536 16.62 -13.43 -26.79
CA LEU A 536 17.17 -14.51 -27.62
C LEU A 536 18.72 -14.57 -27.63
N GLY A 537 19.38 -13.88 -26.71
CA GLY A 537 20.84 -13.88 -26.56
C GLY A 537 21.57 -12.94 -27.53
N GLY A 538 20.87 -11.95 -28.07
CA GLY A 538 21.46 -10.85 -28.83
C GLY A 538 22.32 -9.95 -27.93
N GLU A 539 23.44 -9.46 -28.48
CA GLU A 539 24.30 -8.50 -27.77
C GLU A 539 23.79 -7.08 -28.01
N ILE A 540 23.62 -6.32 -26.93
CA ILE A 540 23.10 -4.95 -26.96
C ILE A 540 24.03 -4.02 -26.19
N ASP A 541 24.34 -2.88 -26.79
CA ASP A 541 24.91 -1.74 -26.08
C ASP A 541 23.79 -1.00 -25.35
N PHE A 542 23.58 -1.36 -24.09
CA PHE A 542 22.52 -0.82 -23.25
C PHE A 542 22.58 0.70 -23.08
N LYS A 543 23.80 1.26 -23.01
CA LYS A 543 23.97 2.70 -22.80
C LYS A 543 23.58 3.48 -24.05
N ASN A 544 24.07 3.05 -25.21
CA ASN A 544 23.69 3.64 -26.49
C ASN A 544 22.19 3.50 -26.76
N LEU A 545 21.61 2.33 -26.45
CA LEU A 545 20.18 2.08 -26.64
C LEU A 545 19.33 3.00 -25.73
N TRP A 546 19.74 3.19 -24.48
CA TRP A 546 19.15 4.18 -23.58
C TRP A 546 19.25 5.60 -24.13
N ASP A 547 20.44 6.03 -24.57
CA ASP A 547 20.65 7.39 -25.09
C ASP A 547 19.79 7.66 -26.35
N GLN A 548 19.54 6.63 -27.17
CA GLN A 548 18.63 6.70 -28.32
C GLN A 548 17.16 6.76 -27.91
N LEU A 549 16.75 5.99 -26.90
CA LEU A 549 15.39 6.01 -26.34
C LEU A 549 15.10 7.36 -25.68
N ASP A 550 16.02 7.89 -24.88
CA ASP A 550 15.84 9.18 -24.20
C ASP A 550 15.78 10.35 -25.20
N ALA A 551 16.59 10.29 -26.26
CA ALA A 551 16.56 11.24 -27.38
C ALA A 551 15.35 11.08 -28.32
N GLY A 552 14.46 10.10 -28.09
CA GLY A 552 13.28 9.85 -28.92
C GLY A 552 13.60 9.32 -30.33
N LYS A 553 14.79 8.75 -30.53
CA LYS A 553 15.17 8.08 -31.80
C LYS A 553 14.61 6.65 -31.88
N ILE A 554 14.38 6.06 -30.72
CA ILE A 554 13.73 4.76 -30.52
C ILE A 554 12.48 5.02 -29.70
N GLU A 555 11.40 4.37 -30.09
CA GLU A 555 10.09 4.45 -29.42
C GLU A 555 9.67 3.06 -28.95
N GLY A 556 8.56 2.94 -28.25
CA GLY A 556 8.01 1.64 -27.93
C GLY A 556 6.85 1.68 -26.97
N THR A 557 6.31 0.50 -26.69
CA THR A 557 5.21 0.39 -25.74
C THR A 557 5.68 0.69 -24.32
N PHE A 558 4.75 1.17 -23.48
CA PHE A 558 5.03 1.43 -22.07
C PHE A 558 5.64 0.20 -21.36
N TYR A 559 5.04 -0.98 -21.53
CA TYR A 559 5.52 -2.20 -20.91
C TYR A 559 6.91 -2.61 -21.42
N ALA A 560 7.23 -2.38 -22.70
CA ALA A 560 8.57 -2.61 -23.21
C ALA A 560 9.60 -1.63 -22.64
N VAL A 561 9.24 -0.37 -22.43
CA VAL A 561 10.12 0.60 -21.76
C VAL A 561 10.40 0.18 -20.31
N ILE A 562 9.38 -0.23 -19.56
CA ILE A 562 9.56 -0.72 -18.18
C ILE A 562 10.39 -2.01 -18.14
N LYS A 563 10.14 -2.95 -19.05
CA LYS A 563 10.94 -4.18 -19.21
C LYS A 563 12.41 -3.87 -19.53
N PHE A 564 12.66 -2.87 -20.38
CA PHE A 564 14.00 -2.40 -20.66
C PHE A 564 14.68 -1.83 -19.40
N GLY A 565 13.94 -1.11 -18.55
CA GLY A 565 14.41 -0.66 -17.23
C GLY A 565 14.89 -1.82 -16.35
N HIS A 566 14.18 -2.95 -16.34
CA HIS A 566 14.65 -4.15 -15.63
C HIS A 566 15.97 -4.71 -16.19
N TYR A 567 16.20 -4.62 -17.51
CA TYR A 567 17.46 -5.05 -18.12
C TYR A 567 18.60 -4.09 -17.84
N LEU A 568 18.36 -2.77 -17.92
CA LEU A 568 19.34 -1.76 -17.51
C LEU A 568 19.83 -1.99 -16.08
N LEU A 569 18.89 -2.25 -15.16
CA LEU A 569 19.21 -2.51 -13.76
C LEU A 569 20.04 -3.79 -13.59
N ASN A 570 19.69 -4.88 -14.31
CA ASN A 570 20.46 -6.13 -14.29
C ASN A 570 21.91 -5.96 -14.77
N GLN A 571 22.13 -5.01 -15.68
CA GLN A 571 23.45 -4.70 -16.23
C GLN A 571 24.22 -3.62 -15.43
N GLY A 572 23.64 -3.13 -14.32
CA GLY A 572 24.29 -2.17 -13.43
C GLY A 572 24.07 -0.69 -13.77
N TYR A 573 23.18 -0.36 -14.73
CA TYR A 573 22.87 1.02 -15.13
C TYR A 573 21.77 1.64 -14.24
N LEU A 574 22.07 1.86 -12.96
CA LEU A 574 21.10 2.36 -11.97
C LEU A 574 20.61 3.77 -12.27
N SER A 575 21.51 4.69 -12.65
CA SER A 575 21.15 6.09 -12.93
C SER A 575 20.19 6.20 -14.11
N GLU A 576 20.44 5.45 -15.18
CA GLU A 576 19.59 5.39 -16.37
C GLU A 576 18.24 4.75 -16.04
N THR A 577 18.24 3.68 -15.24
CA THR A 577 16.99 3.03 -14.80
C THR A 577 16.11 3.99 -14.00
N GLU A 578 16.69 4.82 -13.13
CA GLU A 578 15.95 5.81 -12.36
C GLU A 578 15.42 6.96 -13.23
N GLN A 579 16.20 7.43 -14.20
CA GLN A 579 15.73 8.42 -15.17
C GLN A 579 14.54 7.86 -15.97
N LEU A 580 14.64 6.61 -16.41
CA LEU A 580 13.56 5.88 -17.07
C LEU A 580 12.32 5.80 -16.17
N TYR A 581 12.48 5.31 -14.94
CA TYR A 581 11.37 5.19 -14.00
C TYR A 581 10.72 6.53 -13.68
N ASN A 582 11.50 7.59 -13.47
CA ASN A 582 10.98 8.94 -13.21
C ASN A 582 10.22 9.52 -14.41
N LYS A 583 10.64 9.19 -15.64
CA LYS A 583 10.03 9.71 -16.87
C LYS A 583 8.76 8.95 -17.25
N TRP A 584 8.72 7.64 -17.05
CA TRP A 584 7.61 6.79 -17.50
C TRP A 584 6.81 6.10 -16.38
N GLY A 585 7.44 5.67 -15.28
CA GLY A 585 6.81 4.77 -14.30
C GLY A 585 6.36 5.37 -12.97
N LYS A 586 6.92 6.50 -12.53
CA LYS A 586 6.75 7.03 -11.17
C LYS A 586 5.31 7.36 -10.79
N ASP A 587 4.56 7.95 -11.72
CA ASP A 587 3.19 8.43 -11.50
C ASP A 587 2.13 7.44 -12.02
N VAL A 588 2.56 6.22 -12.39
CA VAL A 588 1.69 5.16 -12.93
C VAL A 588 1.46 4.09 -11.86
N ASP A 589 0.19 3.88 -11.49
CA ASP A 589 -0.21 2.82 -10.56
C ASP A 589 -0.34 1.47 -11.28
N ASP A 590 0.80 0.90 -11.68
CA ASP A 590 0.91 -0.42 -12.34
C ASP A 590 1.92 -1.29 -11.59
N ASP A 591 1.59 -2.57 -11.38
CA ASP A 591 2.43 -3.48 -10.60
C ASP A 591 3.83 -3.70 -11.22
N SER A 592 3.97 -3.58 -12.54
CA SER A 592 5.27 -3.68 -13.22
C SER A 592 6.16 -2.48 -12.87
N CYS A 593 5.57 -1.29 -12.72
CA CYS A 593 6.27 -0.10 -12.25
C CYS A 593 6.66 -0.21 -10.79
N LYS A 594 5.75 -0.69 -9.94
CA LYS A 594 6.04 -0.96 -8.52
C LYS A 594 7.13 -2.01 -8.35
N MET A 595 7.11 -3.07 -9.17
CA MET A 595 8.19 -4.06 -9.23
C MET A 595 9.54 -3.41 -9.59
N LEU A 596 9.58 -2.56 -10.63
CA LEU A 596 10.81 -1.85 -11.02
C LEU A 596 11.28 -0.93 -9.89
N CYS A 597 10.36 -0.19 -9.25
CA CYS A 597 10.62 0.67 -8.10
C CYS A 597 11.22 -0.14 -6.93
N ALA A 598 10.60 -1.25 -6.54
CA ALA A 598 11.09 -2.12 -5.48
C ALA A 598 12.51 -2.62 -5.75
N ARG A 599 12.81 -2.97 -7.01
CA ARG A 599 14.15 -3.40 -7.42
C ARG A 599 15.17 -2.26 -7.40
N ILE A 600 14.80 -1.05 -7.81
CA ILE A 600 15.65 0.15 -7.68
C ILE A 600 15.97 0.41 -6.21
N MET A 601 14.95 0.37 -5.33
CA MET A 601 15.11 0.55 -3.89
C MET A 601 16.06 -0.50 -3.29
N LEU A 602 15.91 -1.79 -3.65
CA LEU A 602 16.84 -2.84 -3.24
C LEU A 602 18.29 -2.54 -3.62
N VAL A 603 18.55 -2.12 -4.86
CA VAL A 603 19.90 -1.79 -5.34
C VAL A 603 20.47 -0.56 -4.62
N ARG A 604 19.61 0.40 -4.24
CA ARG A 604 19.97 1.56 -3.41
C ARG A 604 20.21 1.19 -1.93
N GLY A 605 19.95 -0.05 -1.53
CA GLY A 605 19.99 -0.48 -0.13
C GLY A 605 18.82 0.04 0.70
N LYS A 606 17.75 0.53 0.06
CA LYS A 606 16.50 0.99 0.70
C LYS A 606 15.57 -0.18 0.99
N GLN A 607 15.90 -0.97 2.01
CA GLN A 607 15.30 -2.28 2.23
C GLN A 607 13.86 -2.16 2.74
N ILE A 608 13.57 -1.15 3.56
CA ILE A 608 12.24 -0.94 4.15
C ILE A 608 11.24 -0.53 3.08
N GLU A 609 11.55 0.44 2.24
CA GLU A 609 10.66 0.86 1.16
C GLU A 609 10.48 -0.23 0.11
N ALA A 610 11.56 -0.95 -0.23
CA ALA A 610 11.48 -2.09 -1.14
C ALA A 610 10.48 -3.15 -0.62
N LEU A 611 10.50 -3.45 0.68
CA LEU A 611 9.57 -4.39 1.30
C LEU A 611 8.11 -3.91 1.17
N GLU A 612 7.82 -2.64 1.43
CA GLU A 612 6.47 -2.10 1.28
C GLU A 612 5.98 -2.21 -0.18
N GLN A 613 6.83 -1.87 -1.15
CA GLN A 613 6.50 -2.02 -2.58
C GLN A 613 6.25 -3.49 -2.97
N PHE A 614 7.06 -4.45 -2.48
CA PHE A 614 6.80 -5.86 -2.75
C PHE A 614 5.50 -6.36 -2.12
N LYS A 615 5.17 -5.89 -0.91
CA LYS A 615 3.91 -6.25 -0.23
C LYS A 615 2.70 -5.78 -1.03
N GLU A 616 2.75 -4.59 -1.63
CA GLU A 616 1.65 -4.06 -2.45
C GLU A 616 1.35 -4.94 -3.68
N ILE A 617 2.39 -5.44 -4.37
CA ILE A 617 2.23 -6.25 -5.59
C ILE A 617 2.09 -7.76 -5.32
N ALA A 618 2.14 -8.20 -4.05
CA ALA A 618 2.25 -9.61 -3.70
C ALA A 618 1.09 -10.47 -4.23
N THR A 619 -0.12 -9.91 -4.26
CA THR A 619 -1.33 -10.60 -4.72
C THR A 619 -1.29 -10.88 -6.23
N GLY A 620 -0.86 -9.90 -7.04
CA GLY A 620 -0.65 -10.06 -8.48
C GLY A 620 0.50 -11.02 -8.82
N TYR A 621 1.48 -11.13 -7.92
CA TYR A 621 2.70 -11.94 -8.09
C TYR A 621 2.78 -13.15 -7.15
N GLN A 622 1.64 -13.73 -6.77
CA GLN A 622 1.56 -14.85 -5.81
C GLN A 622 2.36 -16.11 -6.19
N SER A 623 2.68 -16.29 -7.48
CA SER A 623 3.48 -17.42 -7.98
C SER A 623 4.96 -17.06 -8.23
N SER A 624 5.38 -15.82 -7.93
CA SER A 624 6.74 -15.34 -8.16
C SER A 624 7.65 -15.62 -6.96
N GLU A 625 8.60 -16.54 -7.11
CA GLU A 625 9.62 -16.79 -6.09
C GLU A 625 10.40 -15.52 -5.73
N PHE A 626 10.66 -14.65 -6.71
CA PHE A 626 11.40 -13.41 -6.49
C PHE A 626 10.66 -12.45 -5.55
N VAL A 627 9.37 -12.20 -5.77
CA VAL A 627 8.59 -11.27 -4.95
C VAL A 627 8.38 -11.84 -3.55
N ILE A 628 7.82 -13.05 -3.47
CA ILE A 628 7.51 -13.70 -2.20
C ILE A 628 8.79 -13.95 -1.38
N GLY A 629 9.87 -14.35 -2.04
CA GLY A 629 11.16 -14.55 -1.40
C GLY A 629 11.77 -13.27 -0.84
N ASN A 630 11.65 -12.13 -1.54
CA ASN A 630 12.12 -10.84 -1.02
C ASN A 630 11.24 -10.35 0.14
N ILE A 631 9.91 -10.53 0.10
CA ILE A 631 9.04 -10.17 1.24
C ILE A 631 9.46 -10.95 2.48
N LEU A 632 9.63 -12.27 2.38
CA LEU A 632 10.07 -13.10 3.50
C LEU A 632 11.45 -12.70 4.01
N TYR A 633 12.43 -12.60 3.12
CA TYR A 633 13.81 -12.26 3.47
C TYR A 633 13.92 -10.89 4.15
N LEU A 634 13.36 -9.85 3.54
CA LEU A 634 13.41 -8.49 4.08
C LEU A 634 12.62 -8.36 5.38
N SER A 635 11.52 -9.12 5.53
CA SER A 635 10.75 -9.10 6.77
C SER A 635 11.50 -9.76 7.93
N LEU A 636 12.17 -10.89 7.69
CA LEU A 636 13.02 -11.55 8.69
C LEU A 636 14.20 -10.64 9.10
N LEU A 637 14.87 -10.05 8.11
CA LEU A 637 16.01 -9.16 8.33
C LEU A 637 15.63 -7.90 9.11
N ASN A 638 14.53 -7.25 8.72
CA ASN A 638 14.06 -5.99 9.32
C ASN A 638 13.04 -6.19 10.45
N LYS A 639 12.89 -7.42 10.97
CA LYS A 639 11.98 -7.73 12.09
C LYS A 639 10.54 -7.23 11.86
N ARG A 640 10.03 -7.41 10.65
CA ARG A 640 8.67 -7.06 10.24
C ARG A 640 7.74 -8.29 10.36
N PRO A 641 6.45 -8.08 10.70
CA PRO A 641 5.48 -9.15 10.66
C PRO A 641 5.30 -9.66 9.23
N ILE A 642 5.12 -10.98 9.11
CA ILE A 642 4.86 -11.68 7.84
C ILE A 642 3.40 -12.13 7.84
N ASP A 643 2.67 -11.74 6.80
CA ASP A 643 1.26 -12.09 6.65
C ASP A 643 1.09 -13.58 6.32
N ALA A 644 0.03 -14.19 6.86
CA ALA A 644 -0.27 -15.60 6.64
C ALA A 644 -0.43 -15.96 5.16
N GLN A 645 -0.93 -15.03 4.34
CA GLN A 645 -1.07 -15.25 2.89
C GLN A 645 0.29 -15.43 2.19
N ILE A 646 1.31 -14.66 2.59
CA ILE A 646 2.67 -14.77 2.05
C ILE A 646 3.26 -16.14 2.35
N ILE A 647 3.01 -16.67 3.56
CA ILE A 647 3.42 -18.03 3.95
C ILE A 647 2.74 -19.06 3.03
N GLU A 648 1.45 -18.93 2.76
CA GLU A 648 0.73 -19.84 1.87
C GLU A 648 1.20 -19.75 0.41
N PHE A 649 1.50 -18.54 -0.09
CA PHE A 649 2.11 -18.36 -1.42
C PHE A 649 3.47 -19.06 -1.50
N ALA A 650 4.33 -18.88 -0.48
CA ALA A 650 5.64 -19.52 -0.43
C ALA A 650 5.56 -21.05 -0.46
N LYS A 651 4.62 -21.64 0.30
CA LYS A 651 4.38 -23.09 0.31
C LYS A 651 3.90 -23.62 -1.06
N LYS A 652 3.10 -22.85 -1.79
CA LYS A 652 2.59 -23.22 -3.12
C LYS A 652 3.68 -23.17 -4.21
N ILE A 653 4.59 -22.20 -4.13
CA ILE A 653 5.73 -22.08 -5.05
C ILE A 653 6.70 -23.26 -4.88
N ASP A 654 6.86 -23.73 -3.64
CA ASP A 654 7.51 -25.00 -3.30
C ASP A 654 9.00 -25.08 -3.71
N THR A 655 9.78 -24.01 -3.53
CA THR A 655 11.23 -23.99 -3.83
C THR A 655 12.11 -24.13 -2.60
N SER A 656 13.33 -24.63 -2.79
CA SER A 656 14.36 -24.80 -1.75
C SER A 656 14.62 -23.52 -0.94
N ARG A 657 14.81 -22.38 -1.63
CA ARG A 657 15.07 -21.08 -1.01
C ARG A 657 13.92 -20.62 -0.11
N LEU A 658 12.67 -20.71 -0.58
CA LEU A 658 11.51 -20.28 0.20
C LEU A 658 11.31 -21.15 1.44
N TRP A 659 11.54 -22.46 1.33
CA TRP A 659 11.50 -23.35 2.50
C TRP A 659 12.62 -23.07 3.51
N CYS A 660 13.80 -22.61 3.09
CA CYS A 660 14.83 -22.14 4.01
C CYS A 660 14.33 -20.92 4.83
N LEU A 661 13.75 -19.93 4.15
CA LEU A 661 13.20 -18.74 4.82
C LEU A 661 12.03 -19.10 5.75
N LEU A 662 11.16 -20.04 5.35
CA LEU A 662 10.09 -20.54 6.21
C LEU A 662 10.64 -21.31 7.43
N ALA A 663 11.74 -22.06 7.27
CA ALA A 663 12.38 -22.73 8.41
C ALA A 663 12.92 -21.72 9.42
N GLU A 664 13.55 -20.63 8.96
CA GLU A 664 13.99 -19.53 9.83
C GLU A 664 12.81 -18.86 10.54
N TYR A 665 11.75 -18.52 9.80
CA TYR A 665 10.51 -17.97 10.36
C TYR A 665 9.91 -18.87 11.45
N TYR A 666 9.78 -20.17 11.20
CA TYR A 666 9.23 -21.11 12.18
C TYR A 666 10.16 -21.30 13.39
N ALA A 667 11.48 -21.20 13.20
CA ALA A 667 12.45 -21.26 14.28
C ALA A 667 12.30 -20.06 15.23
N GLU A 668 12.14 -18.84 14.70
CA GLU A 668 11.88 -17.61 15.48
C GLU A 668 10.58 -17.71 16.30
N LYS A 669 9.58 -18.45 15.82
CA LYS A 669 8.31 -18.70 16.53
C LYS A 669 8.33 -19.93 17.46
N ASN A 670 9.48 -20.57 17.67
CA ASN A 670 9.63 -21.81 18.46
C ASN A 670 8.83 -23.01 17.94
N GLN A 671 8.50 -23.03 16.65
CA GLN A 671 7.69 -24.08 16.05
C GLN A 671 8.56 -25.23 15.57
N LYS A 672 9.07 -26.04 16.52
CA LYS A 672 10.10 -27.07 16.28
C LYS A 672 9.76 -28.03 15.13
N THR A 673 8.56 -28.59 15.14
CA THR A 673 8.12 -29.55 14.12
C THR A 673 8.06 -28.89 12.73
N GLN A 674 7.43 -27.73 12.63
CA GLN A 674 7.32 -26.99 11.36
C GLN A 674 8.68 -26.51 10.86
N THR A 675 9.60 -26.16 11.77
CA THR A 675 10.98 -25.80 11.45
C THR A 675 11.71 -26.97 10.80
N MET A 676 11.65 -28.16 11.41
CA MET A 676 12.31 -29.35 10.86
C MET A 676 11.66 -29.83 9.56
N GLN A 677 10.33 -29.75 9.46
CA GLN A 677 9.61 -30.05 8.22
C GLN A 677 10.02 -29.10 7.10
N ALA A 678 10.06 -27.79 7.35
CA ALA A 678 10.49 -26.79 6.37
C ALA A 678 11.96 -26.98 5.97
N ALA A 679 12.86 -27.22 6.93
CA ALA A 679 14.27 -27.50 6.65
C ALA A 679 14.46 -28.77 5.82
N THR A 680 13.68 -29.82 6.10
CA THR A 680 13.68 -31.07 5.31
C THR A 680 13.14 -30.83 3.91
N LYS A 681 12.03 -30.08 3.78
CA LYS A 681 11.47 -29.70 2.47
C LYS A 681 12.47 -28.92 1.64
N ALA A 682 13.16 -27.95 2.24
CA ALA A 682 14.23 -27.19 1.60
C ALA A 682 15.33 -28.12 1.07
N LEU A 683 15.83 -29.00 1.94
CA LEU A 683 16.90 -29.94 1.60
C LEU A 683 16.51 -30.87 0.43
N LEU A 684 15.30 -31.43 0.45
CA LEU A 684 14.81 -32.31 -0.61
C LEU A 684 14.61 -31.60 -1.95
N ARG A 685 14.50 -30.27 -1.97
CA ARG A 685 14.39 -29.45 -3.20
C ARG A 685 15.71 -28.84 -3.62
N ALA A 686 16.76 -29.04 -2.80
CA ALA A 686 18.04 -28.41 -3.01
C ALA A 686 18.79 -29.04 -4.19
N LYS A 687 19.40 -28.17 -4.99
CA LYS A 687 20.41 -28.57 -5.98
C LYS A 687 21.79 -28.66 -5.31
N ASP A 688 22.71 -29.39 -5.91
CA ASP A 688 24.08 -29.57 -5.39
C ASP A 688 24.86 -28.26 -5.19
N THR A 689 24.41 -27.15 -5.78
CA THR A 689 24.99 -25.80 -5.65
C THR A 689 24.33 -24.94 -4.58
N GLU A 690 23.30 -25.42 -3.89
CA GLU A 690 22.49 -24.63 -2.95
C GLU A 690 22.91 -24.82 -1.48
N GLY A 691 24.09 -24.30 -1.13
CA GLY A 691 24.72 -24.45 0.20
C GLY A 691 23.84 -24.05 1.37
N ASN A 692 23.00 -23.03 1.17
CA ASN A 692 22.10 -22.52 2.19
C ASN A 692 21.10 -23.58 2.68
N ALA A 693 20.61 -24.47 1.81
CA ALA A 693 19.67 -25.51 2.23
C ALA A 693 20.35 -26.56 3.12
N TYR A 694 21.57 -26.98 2.76
CA TYR A 694 22.38 -27.89 3.56
C TYR A 694 22.76 -27.27 4.92
N PHE A 695 23.19 -26.00 4.92
CA PHE A 695 23.48 -25.26 6.14
C PHE A 695 22.24 -25.09 7.02
N THR A 696 21.08 -24.74 6.43
CA THR A 696 19.82 -24.58 7.15
C THR A 696 19.43 -25.87 7.84
N TYR A 697 19.44 -27.01 7.15
CA TYR A 697 19.12 -28.30 7.79
C TYR A 697 20.11 -28.62 8.93
N PHE A 698 21.42 -28.44 8.71
CA PHE A 698 22.42 -28.68 9.75
C PHE A 698 22.22 -27.78 10.99
N LYS A 699 22.01 -26.48 10.79
CA LYS A 699 21.73 -25.49 11.84
C LYS A 699 20.46 -25.85 12.61
N MET A 700 19.35 -26.11 11.93
CA MET A 700 18.08 -26.43 12.59
C MET A 700 18.15 -27.78 13.30
N HIS A 701 18.74 -28.82 12.68
CA HIS A 701 18.89 -30.12 13.30
C HIS A 701 19.75 -30.05 14.57
N SER A 702 20.90 -29.34 14.53
CA SER A 702 21.75 -29.18 15.71
C SER A 702 21.05 -28.41 16.84
N GLN A 703 20.25 -27.39 16.50
CA GLN A 703 19.48 -26.60 17.48
C GLN A 703 18.30 -27.36 18.10
N PHE A 704 17.56 -28.15 17.31
CA PHE A 704 16.28 -28.73 17.72
C PHE A 704 16.32 -30.24 18.02
N CYS A 705 17.31 -30.99 17.51
CA CYS A 705 17.38 -32.45 17.59
C CYS A 705 18.63 -33.00 18.32
N GLY A 706 19.59 -32.14 18.68
CA GLY A 706 20.94 -32.54 19.15
C GLY A 706 21.04 -33.43 20.39
N GLU A 707 19.98 -33.60 21.19
CA GLU A 707 19.98 -34.45 22.39
C GLU A 707 19.39 -35.86 22.18
N LYS A 708 18.90 -36.20 20.98
CA LYS A 708 18.28 -37.53 20.76
C LYS A 708 19.32 -38.63 20.63
N VAL A 709 19.32 -39.57 21.59
CA VAL A 709 19.99 -40.86 21.40
C VAL A 709 19.23 -41.64 20.33
N LEU A 710 19.76 -41.67 19.11
CA LEU A 710 19.19 -42.43 18.00
C LEU A 710 19.27 -43.92 18.35
N GLN A 711 18.17 -44.52 18.79
CA GLN A 711 18.09 -45.97 18.96
C GLN A 711 18.16 -46.62 17.58
N CYS A 712 19.00 -47.65 17.43
CA CYS A 712 19.04 -48.44 16.21
C CYS A 712 17.67 -49.10 16.00
N GLN A 713 16.95 -48.67 14.96
CA GLN A 713 15.72 -49.29 14.53
C GLN A 713 16.02 -50.70 14.00
N LYS A 714 15.27 -51.70 14.49
CA LYS A 714 15.39 -53.10 14.04
C LYS A 714 14.44 -53.44 12.89
N ARG A 715 13.39 -52.65 12.73
CA ARG A 715 12.33 -52.81 11.74
C ARG A 715 12.09 -51.50 11.00
N ILE A 716 11.59 -51.60 9.78
CA ILE A 716 11.24 -50.45 8.94
C ILE A 716 9.98 -49.79 9.50
N GLU A 717 10.07 -48.53 9.90
CA GLU A 717 8.96 -47.72 10.42
C GLU A 717 8.91 -46.34 9.75
N ALA A 718 8.00 -45.49 10.21
CA ALA A 718 8.02 -44.07 9.89
C ALA A 718 9.35 -43.43 10.36
N ASP A 719 9.87 -42.51 9.55
CA ASP A 719 11.16 -41.84 9.76
C ASP A 719 12.37 -42.80 9.79
N SER A 720 12.28 -43.90 9.03
CA SER A 720 13.39 -44.85 8.77
C SER A 720 14.05 -44.65 7.40
N CYS A 721 15.38 -44.69 7.38
CA CYS A 721 16.23 -44.89 6.21
C CYS A 721 16.70 -46.35 6.17
N VAL A 722 16.48 -47.03 5.06
CA VAL A 722 16.71 -48.46 4.87
C VAL A 722 17.69 -48.69 3.73
N VAL A 723 18.64 -49.60 3.92
CA VAL A 723 19.51 -50.09 2.85
C VAL A 723 19.02 -51.45 2.39
N LEU A 724 18.60 -51.54 1.13
CA LEU A 724 18.15 -52.77 0.48
C LEU A 724 19.22 -53.28 -0.50
N ARG A 725 19.58 -54.56 -0.41
CA ARG A 725 20.50 -55.21 -1.36
C ARG A 725 19.71 -56.03 -2.37
N GLU A 726 19.94 -55.80 -3.66
CA GLU A 726 19.26 -56.54 -4.74
C GLU A 726 19.78 -57.98 -4.83
N GLU A 727 18.86 -58.94 -4.80
CA GLU A 727 19.17 -60.38 -4.82
C GLU A 727 19.96 -60.76 -6.08
N GLY A 728 21.06 -61.52 -5.92
CA GLY A 728 21.93 -61.91 -7.03
C GLY A 728 22.89 -60.82 -7.53
N THR A 729 22.96 -59.67 -6.85
CA THR A 729 23.92 -58.59 -7.14
C THR A 729 24.56 -58.04 -5.85
N ASP A 730 25.65 -57.29 -5.99
CA ASP A 730 26.24 -56.51 -4.88
C ASP A 730 25.68 -55.08 -4.79
N ASN A 731 24.60 -54.78 -5.53
CA ASN A 731 24.03 -53.43 -5.56
C ASN A 731 23.19 -53.16 -4.31
N GLU A 732 23.43 -52.01 -3.67
CA GLU A 732 22.69 -51.52 -2.51
C GLU A 732 22.00 -50.20 -2.84
N TYR A 733 20.77 -50.05 -2.35
CA TYR A 733 19.93 -48.88 -2.59
C TYR A 733 19.37 -48.36 -1.25
N GLU A 734 19.36 -47.04 -1.10
CA GLU A 734 18.86 -46.37 0.10
C GLU A 734 17.41 -45.89 -0.09
N PHE A 735 16.57 -46.10 0.92
CA PHE A 735 15.15 -45.74 0.95
C PHE A 735 14.83 -44.97 2.22
N CYS A 736 14.47 -43.69 2.09
CA CYS A 736 14.02 -42.82 3.17
C CYS A 736 12.48 -42.78 3.21
N ILE A 737 11.91 -43.13 4.35
CA ILE A 737 10.47 -43.21 4.59
C ILE A 737 10.08 -42.16 5.62
N TYR A 738 9.21 -41.22 5.24
CA TYR A 738 8.84 -40.07 6.06
C TYR A 738 7.47 -40.24 6.70
N SER A 739 7.37 -39.92 7.99
CA SER A 739 6.07 -39.78 8.70
C SER A 739 5.29 -38.57 8.21
N ASP A 740 6.01 -37.48 7.93
CA ASP A 740 5.47 -36.19 7.51
C ASP A 740 5.41 -36.04 6.00
N ASP A 741 4.49 -35.18 5.55
CA ASP A 741 4.36 -34.84 4.14
C ASP A 741 5.42 -33.81 3.68
N VAL A 742 6.64 -34.29 3.47
CA VAL A 742 7.83 -33.49 3.11
C VAL A 742 8.34 -33.72 1.69
N VAL A 743 7.93 -34.82 1.07
CA VAL A 743 8.32 -35.20 -0.29
C VAL A 743 7.65 -34.25 -1.29
N PRO A 744 8.35 -33.76 -2.34
CA PRO A 744 7.74 -32.91 -3.36
C PRO A 744 6.57 -33.58 -4.10
N HIS A 745 5.40 -32.92 -4.16
CA HIS A 745 4.18 -33.42 -4.81
C HIS A 745 3.96 -32.96 -6.24
N GLN A 746 4.79 -32.03 -6.75
CA GLN A 746 4.54 -31.42 -8.05
C GLN A 746 4.34 -32.50 -9.12
N LEU A 747 3.15 -32.46 -9.71
CA LEU A 747 2.58 -33.44 -10.64
C LEU A 747 3.62 -33.86 -11.68
N GLN A 748 3.99 -35.16 -11.68
CA GLN A 748 4.94 -35.85 -12.58
C GLN A 748 6.35 -36.16 -12.04
N ALA A 749 6.68 -35.88 -10.77
CA ALA A 749 7.86 -36.51 -10.17
C ALA A 749 7.69 -38.05 -10.16
N VAL A 750 8.58 -38.78 -10.85
CA VAL A 750 8.58 -40.25 -10.92
C VAL A 750 8.56 -40.81 -9.51
N LYS A 751 7.46 -41.47 -9.11
CA LYS A 751 7.38 -42.13 -7.80
C LYS A 751 8.15 -43.45 -7.82
N PRO A 752 9.01 -43.73 -6.83
CA PRO A 752 9.39 -42.88 -5.69
C PRO A 752 10.38 -41.75 -6.06
N TYR A 753 10.25 -40.61 -5.37
CA TYR A 753 11.10 -39.43 -5.57
C TYR A 753 12.57 -39.78 -5.35
N ARG A 754 13.48 -39.22 -6.16
CA ARG A 754 14.92 -39.48 -6.05
C ARG A 754 15.68 -38.21 -5.72
N TRP A 755 16.50 -38.29 -4.67
CA TRP A 755 17.41 -37.22 -4.27
C TRP A 755 18.63 -37.82 -3.58
N ALA A 756 19.82 -37.24 -3.80
CA ALA A 756 21.10 -37.72 -3.25
C ALA A 756 21.34 -39.25 -3.36
N ASN A 757 20.99 -39.85 -4.51
CA ASN A 757 21.06 -41.31 -4.78
C ASN A 757 20.19 -42.21 -3.89
N ALA A 758 19.27 -41.65 -3.12
CA ALA A 758 18.28 -42.39 -2.35
C ALA A 758 16.87 -42.23 -2.94
N PHE A 759 16.00 -43.18 -2.61
CA PHE A 759 14.57 -43.10 -2.86
C PHE A 759 13.86 -42.50 -1.65
N HIS A 760 12.98 -41.54 -1.87
CA HIS A 760 12.23 -40.84 -0.84
C HIS A 760 10.74 -41.08 -1.07
N MET A 761 10.05 -41.48 -0.01
CA MET A 761 8.63 -41.83 -0.06
C MET A 761 7.92 -41.58 1.26
N THR A 762 6.60 -41.45 1.23
CA THR A 762 5.79 -41.39 2.46
C THR A 762 5.62 -42.79 3.06
N VAL A 763 5.23 -42.87 4.34
CA VAL A 763 4.86 -44.15 4.97
C VAL A 763 3.74 -44.87 4.21
N GLU A 764 2.79 -44.13 3.65
CA GLU A 764 1.69 -44.69 2.85
C GLU A 764 2.24 -45.37 1.58
N GLU A 765 3.15 -44.70 0.86
CA GLU A 765 3.82 -45.27 -0.32
C GLU A 765 4.69 -46.49 0.05
N ALA A 766 5.40 -46.44 1.18
CA ALA A 766 6.17 -47.58 1.66
C ALA A 766 5.28 -48.79 2.00
N ALA A 767 4.10 -48.55 2.58
CA ALA A 767 3.13 -49.59 2.89
C ALA A 767 2.52 -50.21 1.63
N GLU A 768 2.17 -49.41 0.61
CA GLU A 768 1.72 -49.89 -0.70
C GLU A 768 2.72 -50.81 -1.38
N ASN A 769 4.02 -50.55 -1.16
CA ASN A 769 5.11 -51.34 -1.72
C ASN A 769 5.57 -52.49 -0.80
N GLY A 770 4.86 -52.76 0.29
CA GLY A 770 5.18 -53.87 1.20
C GLY A 770 6.48 -53.70 2.01
N LEU A 771 7.01 -52.48 2.12
CA LEU A 771 8.27 -52.20 2.80
C LEU A 771 8.11 -52.01 4.33
N CYS A 772 6.94 -51.59 4.79
CA CYS A 772 6.71 -51.32 6.22
C CYS A 772 6.77 -52.59 7.08
N PHE A 773 7.33 -52.44 8.29
CA PHE A 773 7.46 -53.46 9.33
C PHE A 773 8.42 -54.63 9.04
N GLN A 774 9.16 -54.62 7.93
CA GLN A 774 10.17 -55.64 7.67
C GLN A 774 11.38 -55.49 8.61
N GLU A 775 11.95 -56.60 9.05
CA GLU A 775 13.14 -56.67 9.90
C GLU A 775 14.44 -56.86 9.09
N ILE A 776 15.57 -56.54 9.72
CA ILE A 776 16.89 -56.78 9.12
C ILE A 776 17.06 -58.27 8.79
N GLY A 777 17.38 -58.56 7.54
CA GLY A 777 17.53 -59.92 6.99
C GLY A 777 16.30 -60.47 6.27
N GLU A 778 15.16 -59.78 6.32
CA GLU A 778 13.96 -60.21 5.56
C GLU A 778 14.06 -59.86 4.08
N GLU A 779 13.37 -60.65 3.26
CA GLU A 779 13.28 -60.46 1.80
C GLU A 779 12.05 -59.62 1.45
N VAL A 780 12.26 -58.59 0.63
CA VAL A 780 11.22 -57.64 0.23
C VAL A 780 11.20 -57.52 -1.28
N THR A 781 10.02 -57.53 -1.88
CA THR A 781 9.86 -57.34 -3.32
C THR A 781 9.45 -55.89 -3.61
N PHE A 782 10.28 -55.16 -4.34
CA PHE A 782 10.00 -53.79 -4.77
C PHE A 782 10.07 -53.68 -6.30
N LYS A 783 8.98 -53.20 -6.93
CA LYS A 783 8.83 -53.08 -8.40
C LYS A 783 9.24 -54.35 -9.17
N GLY A 784 8.88 -55.53 -8.65
CA GLY A 784 9.12 -56.83 -9.30
C GLY A 784 10.54 -57.38 -9.17
N LYS A 785 11.39 -56.78 -8.33
CA LYS A 785 12.72 -57.28 -7.96
C LYS A 785 12.76 -57.62 -6.47
N ASN A 786 13.53 -58.63 -6.10
CA ASN A 786 13.72 -59.04 -4.71
C ASN A 786 14.95 -58.36 -4.11
N TYR A 787 14.82 -57.98 -2.84
CA TYR A 787 15.87 -57.35 -2.07
C TYR A 787 15.94 -57.97 -0.68
N THR A 788 17.09 -57.88 -0.02
CA THR A 788 17.24 -58.21 1.42
C THR A 788 17.48 -56.93 2.23
N VAL A 789 16.81 -56.78 3.36
CA VAL A 789 17.01 -55.65 4.28
C VAL A 789 18.36 -55.76 4.98
N LYS A 790 19.32 -54.88 4.67
CA LYS A 790 20.67 -54.92 5.24
C LYS A 790 20.79 -54.12 6.54
N SER A 791 20.20 -52.93 6.57
CA SER A 791 20.24 -52.06 7.74
C SER A 791 19.08 -51.07 7.75
N VAL A 792 18.61 -50.75 8.95
CA VAL A 792 17.62 -49.69 9.20
C VAL A 792 18.23 -48.67 10.15
N LYS A 793 18.11 -47.39 9.82
CA LYS A 793 18.59 -46.24 10.60
C LYS A 793 17.52 -45.14 10.58
N PRO A 794 17.54 -44.15 11.47
CA PRO A 794 16.66 -42.98 11.36
C PRO A 794 16.94 -42.16 10.09
N VAL A 795 15.91 -41.59 9.45
CA VAL A 795 16.04 -40.72 8.26
C VAL A 795 16.95 -39.53 8.53
N ASP A 796 16.86 -38.93 9.72
CA ASP A 796 17.72 -37.82 10.12
C ASP A 796 19.21 -38.16 10.02
N SER A 797 19.60 -39.43 10.24
CA SER A 797 21.00 -39.86 10.08
C SER A 797 21.46 -39.75 8.63
N PHE A 798 20.60 -40.06 7.66
CA PHE A 798 20.90 -39.93 6.24
C PHE A 798 20.96 -38.45 5.85
N LEU A 799 19.91 -37.68 6.19
CA LEU A 799 19.81 -36.26 5.84
C LEU A 799 20.95 -35.43 6.44
N PHE A 800 21.28 -35.67 7.71
CA PHE A 800 22.39 -34.99 8.39
C PHE A 800 23.74 -35.31 7.73
N SER A 801 23.95 -36.56 7.33
CA SER A 801 25.18 -36.96 6.62
C SER A 801 25.29 -36.28 5.26
N GLN A 802 24.18 -36.17 4.51
CA GLN A 802 24.14 -35.45 3.24
C GLN A 802 24.35 -33.94 3.42
N ALA A 803 23.72 -33.34 4.44
CA ALA A 803 23.89 -31.94 4.79
C ALA A 803 25.34 -31.62 5.17
N LEU A 804 25.98 -32.45 6.00
CA LEU A 804 27.37 -32.29 6.39
C LEU A 804 28.32 -32.43 5.19
N ALA A 805 28.18 -33.50 4.40
CA ALA A 805 29.09 -33.77 3.29
C ALA A 805 29.01 -32.70 2.19
N ASN A 806 27.81 -32.26 1.82
CA ASN A 806 27.66 -31.22 0.80
C ASN A 806 27.91 -29.82 1.35
N GLY A 807 27.58 -29.56 2.63
CA GLY A 807 27.95 -28.32 3.29
C GLY A 807 29.46 -28.13 3.43
N GLU A 808 30.21 -29.21 3.68
CA GLU A 808 31.69 -29.20 3.68
C GLU A 808 32.24 -28.89 2.27
N LYS A 809 31.74 -29.57 1.23
CA LYS A 809 32.15 -29.29 -0.17
C LYS A 809 31.91 -27.83 -0.57
N GLN A 810 30.84 -27.23 -0.04
CA GLN A 810 30.47 -25.84 -0.31
C GLN A 810 31.08 -24.83 0.68
N SER A 811 31.94 -25.27 1.60
CA SER A 811 32.59 -24.42 2.61
C SER A 811 31.62 -23.66 3.54
N VAL A 812 30.40 -24.18 3.73
CA VAL A 812 29.42 -23.62 4.68
C VAL A 812 29.41 -24.36 6.02
N ILE A 813 30.03 -25.54 6.11
CA ILE A 813 30.22 -26.30 7.35
C ILE A 813 31.69 -26.73 7.45
N TYR A 814 32.27 -26.59 8.64
CA TYR A 814 33.64 -27.02 8.93
C TYR A 814 33.64 -28.29 9.79
N LYS A 815 34.47 -29.26 9.43
CA LYS A 815 34.64 -30.52 10.18
C LYS A 815 36.05 -30.60 10.76
N ILE A 816 36.14 -30.70 12.08
CA ILE A 816 37.40 -30.98 12.79
C ILE A 816 37.49 -32.49 12.99
N SER A 817 38.57 -33.12 12.51
CA SER A 817 38.83 -34.55 12.70
C SER A 817 40.17 -34.72 13.40
N LEU A 818 40.20 -35.50 14.48
CA LEU A 818 41.42 -35.77 15.25
C LEU A 818 41.87 -37.22 15.07
N PRO A 819 43.18 -37.49 14.94
CA PRO A 819 43.68 -38.85 14.97
C PRO A 819 43.48 -39.47 16.36
N GLU A 820 43.00 -40.71 16.42
CA GLU A 820 43.00 -41.49 17.67
C GLU A 820 44.46 -41.75 18.09
N SER A 821 44.83 -41.46 19.34
CA SER A 821 46.14 -41.87 19.84
C SER A 821 46.23 -43.40 19.89
N GLU A 822 47.44 -43.97 19.85
CA GLU A 822 47.67 -45.43 19.93
C GLU A 822 47.03 -46.11 21.16
N ASN A 823 46.60 -45.32 22.16
CA ASN A 823 45.97 -45.78 23.39
C ASN A 823 44.43 -45.59 23.42
N GLY A 824 43.82 -45.16 22.31
CA GLY A 824 42.38 -44.87 22.22
C GLY A 824 41.93 -43.63 23.01
N LYS A 825 42.87 -42.81 23.51
CA LYS A 825 42.58 -41.52 24.14
C LYS A 825 42.56 -40.42 23.07
N LEU A 826 41.55 -39.55 23.11
CA LEU A 826 41.51 -38.33 22.30
C LEU A 826 42.67 -37.41 22.68
N ASP A 827 43.41 -36.94 21.67
CA ASP A 827 44.41 -35.88 21.85
C ASP A 827 43.68 -34.55 22.05
N LEU A 828 43.45 -34.20 23.31
CA LEU A 828 42.74 -32.99 23.72
C LEU A 828 43.54 -31.73 23.33
N ASP A 829 44.86 -31.76 23.36
CA ASP A 829 45.68 -30.60 23.00
C ASP A 829 45.58 -30.30 21.49
N ALA A 830 45.60 -31.35 20.66
CA ALA A 830 45.32 -31.21 19.23
C ALA A 830 43.89 -30.71 18.95
N PHE A 831 42.89 -31.19 19.71
CA PHE A 831 41.50 -30.70 19.62
C PHE A 831 41.40 -29.21 19.89
N PHE A 832 41.90 -28.77 21.05
CA PHE A 832 41.83 -27.38 21.45
C PHE A 832 42.69 -26.49 20.55
N GLY A 833 43.81 -27.00 20.04
CA GLY A 833 44.62 -26.33 19.02
C GLY A 833 43.85 -26.06 17.72
N GLU A 834 43.03 -27.00 17.25
CA GLU A 834 42.17 -26.80 16.08
C GLU A 834 40.99 -25.87 16.38
N VAL A 835 40.29 -26.07 17.51
CA VAL A 835 39.15 -25.23 17.92
C VAL A 835 39.58 -23.75 18.08
N LYS A 836 40.77 -23.50 18.63
CA LYS A 836 41.33 -22.15 18.81
C LYS A 836 41.49 -21.38 17.50
N LYS A 837 41.65 -22.05 16.35
CA LYS A 837 41.70 -21.37 15.03
C LYS A 837 40.37 -20.71 14.64
N TYR A 838 39.27 -21.20 15.18
CA TYR A 838 37.91 -20.77 14.84
C TYR A 838 37.25 -19.93 15.95
N ILE A 839 37.90 -19.78 17.10
CA ILE A 839 37.42 -18.88 18.17
C ILE A 839 37.86 -17.45 17.86
N PRO A 840 36.94 -16.47 17.89
CA PRO A 840 37.27 -15.06 17.69
C PRO A 840 38.35 -14.61 18.69
N LYS A 841 39.35 -13.83 18.22
CA LYS A 841 40.31 -13.16 19.12
C LYS A 841 39.56 -12.19 20.04
N GLU A 842 40.09 -11.96 21.24
CA GLU A 842 39.52 -11.05 22.26
C GLU A 842 38.91 -9.78 21.63
N ASP A 843 37.68 -9.49 22.04
CA ASP A 843 36.92 -8.34 21.56
C ASP A 843 37.50 -7.03 22.12
N LYS A 844 38.34 -6.39 21.31
CA LYS A 844 38.98 -5.10 21.66
C LYS A 844 37.97 -3.97 21.84
N LEU A 845 36.75 -4.08 21.31
CA LEU A 845 35.80 -2.97 21.31
C LEU A 845 35.26 -2.67 22.72
N LEU A 846 35.03 -3.69 23.54
CA LEU A 846 34.61 -3.48 24.94
C LEU A 846 35.72 -2.83 25.76
N ASP A 847 36.98 -3.22 25.53
CA ASP A 847 38.13 -2.60 26.19
C ASP A 847 38.34 -1.15 25.76
N GLU A 848 38.11 -0.84 24.49
CA GLU A 848 38.07 0.53 23.98
C GLU A 848 36.91 1.32 24.59
N TYR A 849 35.72 0.73 24.71
CA TYR A 849 34.55 1.35 25.34
C TYR A 849 34.79 1.70 26.82
N ARG A 850 35.52 0.86 27.56
CA ARG A 850 35.92 1.12 28.96
C ARG A 850 36.83 2.34 29.08
N GLN A 851 37.58 2.71 28.05
CA GLN A 851 38.48 3.86 28.07
C GLN A 851 37.73 5.17 27.82
N LEU A 852 37.61 6.00 28.86
CA LEU A 852 36.81 7.24 28.80
C LEU A 852 37.21 8.23 27.68
N LYS A 853 38.47 8.19 27.26
CA LYS A 853 39.04 9.02 26.19
C LYS A 853 38.64 8.59 24.78
N GLN A 854 38.20 7.34 24.61
CA GLN A 854 37.71 6.84 23.31
C GLN A 854 36.29 7.33 23.05
N LYS A 855 35.91 7.40 21.77
CA LYS A 855 34.56 7.82 21.37
C LYS A 855 33.53 6.82 21.88
N PRO A 856 32.37 7.29 22.40
CA PRO A 856 31.28 6.39 22.74
C PRO A 856 30.74 5.74 21.47
N VAL A 857 30.69 4.41 21.44
CA VAL A 857 30.02 3.63 20.38
C VAL A 857 28.66 3.16 20.90
N PRO A 858 27.66 2.96 20.02
CA PRO A 858 26.37 2.39 20.42
C PRO A 858 26.53 1.01 21.05
N LEU A 859 25.68 0.70 22.03
CA LEU A 859 25.70 -0.60 22.72
C LEU A 859 25.48 -1.77 21.76
N PHE A 860 24.69 -1.58 20.69
CA PHE A 860 24.47 -2.61 19.67
C PHE A 860 25.77 -3.11 19.01
N VAL A 861 26.73 -2.22 18.74
CA VAL A 861 28.02 -2.60 18.14
C VAL A 861 28.81 -3.55 19.05
N LEU A 862 28.66 -3.37 20.36
CA LEU A 862 29.36 -4.18 21.37
C LEU A 862 28.75 -5.57 21.57
N ASP A 863 27.53 -5.81 21.06
CA ASP A 863 26.83 -7.09 21.16
C ASP A 863 27.28 -8.10 20.09
N GLN A 864 27.80 -7.61 18.95
CA GLN A 864 28.07 -8.41 17.75
C GLN A 864 29.08 -9.57 17.92
N SER A 865 29.76 -9.64 19.06
CA SER A 865 30.78 -10.65 19.39
C SER A 865 30.32 -11.73 20.38
N LYS A 866 29.06 -11.71 20.85
CA LYS A 866 28.67 -12.48 22.05
C LYS A 866 27.54 -13.50 21.82
N ASN A 867 27.60 -14.60 22.58
CA ASN A 867 26.59 -15.68 22.58
C ASN A 867 25.31 -15.35 23.39
N ILE A 868 25.04 -14.08 23.67
CA ILE A 868 23.86 -13.63 24.43
C ILE A 868 22.91 -12.85 23.53
N THR A 869 21.69 -12.59 24.00
CA THR A 869 20.71 -11.77 23.28
C THR A 869 21.01 -10.28 23.51
N TYR A 870 20.59 -9.39 22.61
CA TYR A 870 20.88 -7.96 22.71
C TYR A 870 20.24 -7.34 23.97
N GLY A 871 19.00 -7.71 24.30
CA GLY A 871 18.34 -7.30 25.55
C GLY A 871 19.08 -7.77 26.81
N ASP A 872 19.56 -9.02 26.83
CA ASP A 872 20.40 -9.52 27.93
C ASP A 872 21.75 -8.81 27.98
N PHE A 873 22.35 -8.51 26.83
CA PHE A 873 23.60 -7.78 26.72
C PHE A 873 23.49 -6.39 27.34
N VAL A 874 22.48 -5.60 26.95
CA VAL A 874 22.24 -4.26 27.48
C VAL A 874 22.06 -4.30 28.99
N CYS A 875 21.25 -5.23 29.50
CA CYS A 875 21.05 -5.40 30.94
C CYS A 875 22.32 -5.84 31.68
N THR A 876 23.15 -6.67 31.04
CA THR A 876 24.43 -7.14 31.60
C THR A 876 25.43 -5.98 31.69
N ILE A 877 25.53 -5.16 30.65
CA ILE A 877 26.38 -3.95 30.65
C ILE A 877 25.95 -2.98 31.75
N MET A 878 24.65 -2.73 31.93
CA MET A 878 24.14 -1.85 32.99
C MET A 878 24.45 -2.38 34.40
N ARG A 879 24.48 -3.70 34.59
CA ARG A 879 24.73 -4.33 35.89
C ARG A 879 26.21 -4.60 36.16
N ALA A 880 27.08 -4.44 35.16
CA ALA A 880 28.51 -4.74 35.27
C ALA A 880 29.18 -3.78 36.25
N SER A 881 29.95 -4.32 37.20
CA SER A 881 30.64 -3.51 38.22
C SER A 881 31.90 -2.84 37.69
N ASP A 882 32.40 -3.21 36.52
CA ASP A 882 33.65 -2.71 35.92
C ASP A 882 33.40 -1.84 34.67
N VAL A 883 32.14 -1.54 34.33
CA VAL A 883 31.77 -0.75 33.16
C VAL A 883 31.05 0.53 33.60
N ILE A 884 31.41 1.64 32.98
CA ILE A 884 30.67 2.90 33.07
C ILE A 884 29.75 2.98 31.87
N VAL A 885 28.44 3.08 32.11
CA VAL A 885 27.46 3.24 31.02
C VAL A 885 27.58 4.65 30.48
N ARG A 886 28.01 4.77 29.22
CA ARG A 886 28.14 6.07 28.55
C ARG A 886 26.74 6.65 28.34
N SER A 887 26.48 7.79 28.95
CA SER A 887 25.19 8.50 28.84
C SER A 887 25.41 10.00 28.70
N PHE A 888 24.49 10.70 28.04
CA PHE A 888 24.40 12.16 28.10
C PHE A 888 23.09 12.60 28.74
N ALA A 889 23.17 13.59 29.62
CA ALA A 889 22.01 14.38 29.99
C ALA A 889 21.74 15.39 28.86
N CYS A 890 20.49 15.51 28.41
CA CYS A 890 20.17 16.28 27.22
C CYS A 890 18.85 17.02 27.37
N PHE A 891 18.98 18.33 27.56
CA PHE A 891 17.98 19.30 27.16
C PHE A 891 18.63 20.28 26.19
N PRO A 892 18.17 20.33 24.93
CA PRO A 892 17.61 21.59 24.51
C PRO A 892 16.35 21.34 23.68
N MET A 893 15.18 21.32 24.33
CA MET A 893 13.95 21.57 23.59
C MET A 893 14.00 23.01 23.05
N LYS A 894 13.88 23.16 21.73
CA LYS A 894 13.04 24.26 21.22
C LYS A 894 11.69 24.03 21.88
N GLU A 895 11.11 25.00 22.60
CA GLU A 895 9.79 24.86 23.24
C GLU A 895 8.80 24.12 22.34
N THR A 896 8.64 22.81 22.55
CA THR A 896 7.72 21.99 21.76
C THR A 896 6.70 21.43 22.71
N ASN A 897 5.44 21.80 22.47
CA ASN A 897 4.26 21.21 23.08
C ASN A 897 4.02 19.75 22.60
N ASN A 898 5.07 19.04 22.17
CA ASN A 898 4.94 17.69 21.62
C ASN A 898 4.78 16.71 22.79
N THR A 899 3.68 15.97 22.79
CA THR A 899 3.31 14.99 23.82
C THR A 899 3.50 13.54 23.34
N GLN A 900 4.22 13.36 22.24
CA GLN A 900 4.46 12.06 21.61
C GLN A 900 5.94 11.70 21.65
N TYR A 901 6.23 10.51 22.18
CA TYR A 901 7.58 10.00 22.38
C TYR A 901 7.75 8.63 21.77
N ILE A 902 8.94 8.31 21.28
CA ILE A 902 9.34 6.95 20.89
C ILE A 902 10.61 6.56 21.64
N LEU A 903 10.65 5.34 22.15
CA LEU A 903 11.77 4.86 22.96
C LEU A 903 12.85 4.21 22.10
N SER A 904 14.12 4.56 22.36
CA SER A 904 15.26 3.73 21.92
C SER A 904 15.24 2.40 22.67
N PHE A 905 15.82 1.35 22.08
CA PHE A 905 15.85 0.02 22.66
C PHE A 905 16.54 0.03 24.03
N SER A 906 17.69 0.69 24.14
CA SER A 906 18.43 0.79 25.40
C SER A 906 17.68 1.59 26.47
N ALA A 907 16.99 2.67 26.11
CA ALA A 907 16.16 3.43 27.03
C ALA A 907 15.01 2.58 27.58
N GLU A 908 14.34 1.81 26.71
CA GLU A 908 13.29 0.88 27.13
C GLU A 908 13.82 -0.19 28.10
N MET A 909 14.99 -0.77 27.81
CA MET A 909 15.59 -1.76 28.71
C MET A 909 15.83 -1.17 30.11
N PHE A 910 16.29 0.09 30.19
CA PHE A 910 16.45 0.77 31.47
C PHE A 910 15.12 1.01 32.18
N LEU A 911 14.09 1.49 31.47
CA LEU A 911 12.77 1.77 32.07
C LEU A 911 12.17 0.51 32.70
N VAL A 912 12.25 -0.64 32.02
CA VAL A 912 11.82 -1.94 32.56
C VAL A 912 12.61 -2.34 33.82
N LEU A 913 13.91 -2.05 33.87
CA LEU A 913 14.75 -2.27 35.06
C LEU A 913 14.37 -1.34 36.21
N ALA A 914 14.04 -0.08 35.91
CA ALA A 914 13.54 0.91 36.87
C ALA A 914 12.09 0.66 37.31
N GLY A 915 11.43 -0.35 36.72
CA GLY A 915 10.02 -0.66 36.97
C GLY A 915 9.08 0.44 36.49
N ILE A 916 9.48 1.20 35.47
CA ILE A 916 8.66 2.21 34.79
C ILE A 916 8.13 1.56 33.52
N GLY A 917 6.82 1.61 33.29
CA GLY A 917 6.19 0.97 32.13
C GLY A 917 4.97 1.73 31.62
N ALA A 918 4.21 1.10 30.73
CA ALA A 918 3.04 1.71 30.07
C ALA A 918 2.03 2.34 31.05
N ASP A 919 1.83 1.72 32.21
CA ASP A 919 0.91 2.21 33.26
C ASP A 919 1.36 3.55 33.88
N ASP A 920 2.63 3.92 33.75
CA ASP A 920 3.19 5.18 34.24
C ASP A 920 3.04 6.34 33.22
N PHE A 921 2.61 6.06 31.97
CA PHE A 921 2.57 7.04 30.87
C PHE A 921 1.19 7.65 30.61
N VAL A 922 0.31 7.72 31.62
CA VAL A 922 -1.13 8.03 31.47
C VAL A 922 -1.46 9.30 30.65
N ASN A 923 -0.63 10.34 30.72
CA ASN A 923 -0.87 11.64 30.10
C ASN A 923 -0.06 11.91 28.82
N GLN A 924 0.78 10.96 28.41
CA GLN A 924 1.75 11.14 27.32
C GLN A 924 1.66 9.93 26.38
N THR A 925 1.77 10.15 25.08
CA THR A 925 1.74 9.02 24.14
C THR A 925 3.15 8.50 23.93
N VAL A 926 3.44 7.30 24.45
CA VAL A 926 4.76 6.67 24.37
C VAL A 926 4.69 5.44 23.48
N TYR A 927 5.47 5.48 22.41
CA TYR A 927 5.54 4.46 21.39
C TYR A 927 6.81 3.63 21.51
N ILE A 928 6.76 2.43 20.94
CA ILE A 928 7.92 1.55 20.74
C ILE A 928 8.01 1.13 19.26
N PRO A 929 9.20 1.00 18.67
CA PRO A 929 9.31 0.44 17.33
C PRO A 929 8.74 -0.99 17.25
N GLN A 930 8.00 -1.31 16.20
CA GLN A 930 7.49 -2.67 15.95
C GLN A 930 8.62 -3.72 15.89
N SER A 931 9.79 -3.33 15.38
CA SER A 931 11.00 -4.16 15.36
C SER A 931 11.51 -4.50 16.75
N ALA A 932 11.41 -3.60 17.73
CA ALA A 932 11.81 -3.88 19.10
C ALA A 932 10.93 -4.93 19.77
N ILE A 933 9.60 -4.87 19.54
CA ILE A 933 8.67 -5.91 20.01
C ILE A 933 9.03 -7.27 19.41
N GLN A 934 9.28 -7.31 18.09
CA GLN A 934 9.59 -8.58 17.41
C GLN A 934 10.96 -9.12 17.88
N THR A 935 11.97 -8.27 18.05
CA THR A 935 13.28 -8.64 18.62
C THR A 935 13.11 -9.27 20.00
N LEU A 936 12.37 -8.65 20.92
CA LEU A 936 12.17 -9.20 22.27
C LEU A 936 11.39 -10.53 22.28
N GLU A 937 10.47 -10.72 21.33
CA GLU A 937 9.78 -12.01 21.15
C GLU A 937 10.75 -13.12 20.73
N ASP A 938 11.63 -12.81 19.77
CA ASP A 938 12.64 -13.73 19.25
C ASP A 938 13.68 -14.06 20.33
N GLU A 939 14.13 -13.05 21.08
CA GLU A 939 15.07 -13.19 22.20
C GLU A 939 14.52 -14.07 23.31
N TYR A 940 13.26 -13.84 23.72
CA TYR A 940 12.60 -14.69 24.72
C TYR A 940 12.52 -16.14 24.24
N THR A 941 12.12 -16.34 22.98
CA THR A 941 12.03 -17.67 22.38
C THR A 941 13.37 -18.39 22.37
N LYS A 942 14.43 -17.71 21.91
CA LYS A 942 15.80 -18.24 21.88
C LYS A 942 16.30 -18.55 23.29
N THR A 943 16.14 -17.62 24.23
CA THR A 943 16.55 -17.80 25.63
C THR A 943 15.84 -18.99 26.27
N LEU A 944 14.52 -19.11 26.06
CA LEU A 944 13.77 -20.25 26.56
C LEU A 944 14.27 -21.57 25.96
N GLN A 945 14.56 -21.61 24.66
CA GLN A 945 15.10 -22.81 24.00
C GLN A 945 16.47 -23.20 24.55
N ASP A 946 17.42 -22.25 24.56
CA ASP A 946 18.81 -22.52 24.89
C ASP A 946 18.97 -22.85 26.38
N LYS A 947 18.30 -22.10 27.27
CA LYS A 947 18.40 -22.28 28.73
C LYS A 947 17.56 -23.43 29.27
N SER A 948 16.70 -24.06 28.45
CA SER A 948 15.93 -25.25 28.83
C SER A 948 16.64 -26.57 28.55
N ARG A 949 17.81 -26.56 27.89
CA ARG A 949 18.57 -27.78 27.59
C ARG A 949 19.08 -28.48 28.86
N SER A 950 19.38 -29.77 28.71
CA SER A 950 19.87 -30.61 29.81
C SER A 950 21.24 -30.13 30.31
N ILE A 951 22.13 -29.81 29.37
CA ILE A 951 23.46 -29.25 29.62
C ILE A 951 23.55 -27.93 28.86
N VAL A 952 23.82 -26.84 29.59
CA VAL A 952 24.06 -25.50 29.03
C VAL A 952 25.46 -25.10 29.45
N ALA A 953 26.43 -25.42 28.60
CA ALA A 953 27.82 -25.10 28.82
C ALA A 953 28.42 -24.41 27.61
N SER A 954 29.29 -23.44 27.87
CA SER A 954 30.12 -22.81 26.86
C SER A 954 31.57 -23.23 27.06
N LEU A 955 32.29 -23.42 25.96
CA LEU A 955 33.73 -23.66 25.98
C LEU A 955 34.42 -22.32 25.69
N GLY A 956 35.16 -21.83 26.67
CA GLY A 956 36.03 -20.66 26.57
C GLY A 956 37.50 -21.03 26.71
N PHE A 957 38.37 -20.02 26.64
CA PHE A 957 39.79 -20.15 26.92
C PHE A 957 40.21 -19.06 27.90
N GLU A 958 40.86 -19.43 29.00
CA GLU A 958 41.57 -18.50 29.87
C GLU A 958 43.08 -18.64 29.57
N GLY A 959 43.62 -17.66 28.84
CA GLY A 959 44.97 -17.77 28.25
C GLY A 959 45.05 -18.90 27.23
N GLU A 960 45.90 -19.89 27.47
CA GLU A 960 46.06 -21.09 26.62
C GLU A 960 45.22 -22.28 27.11
N GLN A 961 44.51 -22.16 28.24
CA GLN A 961 43.81 -23.27 28.85
C GLN A 961 42.31 -23.24 28.52
N PRO A 962 41.71 -24.36 28.07
CA PRO A 962 40.29 -24.45 27.83
C PRO A 962 39.51 -24.46 29.15
N VAL A 963 38.44 -23.68 29.23
CA VAL A 963 37.56 -23.59 30.39
C VAL A 963 36.14 -23.92 29.96
N LEU A 964 35.49 -24.84 30.67
CA LEU A 964 34.08 -25.15 30.48
C LEU A 964 33.26 -24.33 31.48
N CYS A 965 32.48 -23.39 30.97
CA CYS A 965 31.58 -22.56 31.78
C CYS A 965 30.18 -23.15 31.70
N GLU A 966 29.79 -23.92 32.72
CA GLU A 966 28.42 -24.42 32.87
C GLU A 966 27.56 -23.41 33.63
N GLU A 967 26.37 -23.13 33.10
CA GLU A 967 25.44 -22.19 33.74
C GLU A 967 24.56 -22.87 34.78
N ASP A 968 24.58 -22.34 36.01
CA ASP A 968 23.75 -22.84 37.10
C ASP A 968 22.23 -22.71 36.82
N GLY A 969 21.46 -23.66 37.34
CA GLY A 969 20.01 -23.71 37.15
C GLY A 969 19.26 -22.49 37.70
N SER A 970 19.76 -21.81 38.73
CA SER A 970 19.17 -20.57 39.24
C SER A 970 19.38 -19.39 38.28
N VAL A 971 20.57 -19.27 37.70
CA VAL A 971 20.91 -18.25 36.69
C VAL A 971 20.06 -18.44 35.43
N ARG A 972 19.94 -19.68 34.96
CA ARG A 972 19.06 -20.03 33.83
C ARG A 972 17.61 -19.59 34.05
N ARG A 973 17.03 -19.88 35.20
CA ARG A 973 15.65 -19.47 35.55
C ARG A 973 15.51 -17.96 35.58
N TYR A 974 16.49 -17.28 36.16
CA TYR A 974 16.52 -15.82 36.22
C TYR A 974 16.53 -15.18 34.83
N LEU A 975 17.41 -15.64 33.92
CA LEU A 975 17.48 -15.12 32.55
C LEU A 975 16.17 -15.31 31.78
N ILE A 976 15.53 -16.48 31.92
CA ILE A 976 14.21 -16.73 31.30
C ILE A 976 13.15 -15.76 31.86
N GLN A 977 13.13 -15.55 33.18
CA GLN A 977 12.18 -14.65 33.83
C GLN A 977 12.38 -13.19 33.40
N GLU A 978 13.63 -12.74 33.31
CA GLU A 978 13.95 -11.38 32.87
C GLU A 978 13.59 -11.16 31.40
N ALA A 979 13.91 -12.12 30.51
CA ALA A 979 13.51 -12.05 29.10
C ALA A 979 11.98 -12.00 28.94
N LEU A 980 11.25 -12.81 29.71
CA LEU A 980 9.78 -12.79 29.71
C LEU A 980 9.23 -11.46 30.24
N LYS A 981 9.83 -10.92 31.30
CA LYS A 981 9.43 -9.63 31.88
C LYS A 981 9.59 -8.51 30.85
N ARG A 982 10.76 -8.38 30.21
CA ARG A 982 11.02 -7.36 29.19
C ARG A 982 10.00 -7.45 28.05
N LYS A 983 9.84 -8.64 27.47
CA LYS A 983 8.83 -8.90 26.43
C LYS A 983 7.43 -8.46 26.84
N ASN A 984 6.98 -8.81 28.05
CA ASN A 984 5.61 -8.54 28.49
C ASN A 984 5.37 -7.06 28.79
N GLU A 985 6.33 -6.35 29.39
CA GLU A 985 6.21 -4.92 29.65
C GLU A 985 6.21 -4.11 28.34
N CYS A 986 7.11 -4.42 27.40
CA CYS A 986 7.17 -3.73 26.11
C CYS A 986 5.90 -3.92 25.27
N LYS A 987 5.24 -5.08 25.35
CA LYS A 987 3.98 -5.36 24.64
C LYS A 987 2.79 -4.51 25.10
N LYS A 988 2.89 -3.85 26.27
CA LYS A 988 1.85 -2.93 26.74
C LYS A 988 1.93 -1.56 26.06
N LEU A 989 3.07 -1.23 25.44
CA LEU A 989 3.26 0.01 24.69
C LEU A 989 2.68 -0.11 23.28
N GLU A 990 2.28 1.03 22.71
CA GLU A 990 1.75 1.07 21.35
C GLU A 990 2.89 0.98 20.32
N PRO A 991 2.87 0.01 19.39
CA PRO A 991 3.92 -0.10 18.39
C PRO A 991 3.71 0.82 17.19
N ILE A 992 4.81 1.41 16.69
CA ILE A 992 4.85 2.06 15.38
C ILE A 992 5.75 1.26 14.44
N GLN A 993 5.25 0.92 13.26
CA GLN A 993 6.05 0.31 12.20
C GLN A 993 6.70 1.39 11.35
N ASN A 994 8.02 1.32 11.22
CA ASN A 994 8.75 2.15 10.28
C ASN A 994 8.56 1.65 8.83
N LYS A 995 8.20 2.57 7.93
CA LYS A 995 7.94 2.34 6.50
C LYS A 995 8.84 3.16 5.57
N GLN A 996 9.72 3.98 6.12
CA GLN A 996 10.57 4.89 5.36
C GLN A 996 11.99 4.81 5.91
N SER A 997 12.98 4.85 5.04
CA SER A 997 14.37 4.93 5.45
C SER A 997 14.83 6.38 5.49
N PHE A 998 15.73 6.67 6.41
CA PHE A 998 16.41 7.95 6.45
C PHE A 998 17.86 7.77 6.00
N ASP A 999 18.37 8.74 5.24
CA ASP A 999 19.73 8.74 4.77
C ASP A 999 20.57 9.70 5.63
N ALA A 1000 21.71 9.25 6.12
CA ALA A 1000 22.68 10.11 6.79
C ALA A 1000 23.75 10.58 5.81
N PRO A 1001 24.28 11.81 5.94
CA PRO A 1001 25.43 12.25 5.14
C PRO A 1001 26.60 11.26 5.28
N GLY A 1002 26.87 10.50 4.20
CA GLY A 1002 27.99 9.56 4.14
C GLY A 1002 27.74 8.15 4.70
N ALA A 1003 26.51 7.80 5.10
CA ALA A 1003 26.18 6.43 5.53
C ALA A 1003 24.83 5.96 4.95
N SER A 1004 24.79 4.75 4.39
CA SER A 1004 23.58 4.11 3.88
C SER A 1004 22.72 3.52 5.00
N GLU A 1005 21.45 3.25 4.72
CA GLU A 1005 20.54 2.50 5.61
C GLU A 1005 21.21 1.25 6.19
N ILE A 1006 21.81 0.42 5.33
CA ILE A 1006 22.44 -0.85 5.75
C ILE A 1006 23.57 -0.59 6.74
N GLN A 1007 24.43 0.41 6.47
CA GLN A 1007 25.53 0.77 7.35
C GLN A 1007 25.03 1.30 8.70
N LEU A 1008 23.94 2.07 8.69
CA LEU A 1008 23.33 2.58 9.92
C LEU A 1008 22.67 1.46 10.73
N GLN A 1009 21.99 0.51 10.09
CA GLN A 1009 21.44 -0.67 10.75
C GLN A 1009 22.53 -1.56 11.34
N GLU A 1010 23.67 -1.72 10.67
CA GLU A 1010 24.83 -2.47 11.19
C GLU A 1010 25.43 -1.81 12.45
N VAL A 1011 25.33 -0.49 12.59
CA VAL A 1011 25.90 0.25 13.73
C VAL A 1011 24.89 0.42 14.88
N LEU A 1012 23.64 0.75 14.57
CA LEU A 1012 22.61 1.08 15.55
C LEU A 1012 21.73 -0.13 15.92
N GLY A 1013 21.63 -1.10 15.02
CA GLY A 1013 20.61 -2.14 15.09
C GLY A 1013 19.26 -1.66 14.57
N ILE A 1014 18.44 -2.59 14.07
CA ILE A 1014 17.15 -2.28 13.44
C ILE A 1014 16.18 -1.54 14.39
N CYS A 1015 16.24 -1.82 15.69
CA CYS A 1015 15.33 -1.23 16.67
C CYS A 1015 15.58 0.29 16.83
N ASP A 1016 16.83 0.68 17.06
CA ASP A 1016 17.21 2.09 17.22
C ASP A 1016 17.21 2.83 15.87
N TYR A 1017 17.56 2.14 14.77
CA TYR A 1017 17.40 2.69 13.42
C TYR A 1017 15.93 3.05 13.13
N ASP A 1018 14.99 2.15 13.43
CA ASP A 1018 13.57 2.42 13.24
C ASP A 1018 13.08 3.55 14.15
N ALA A 1019 13.51 3.59 15.41
CA ALA A 1019 13.16 4.66 16.34
C ALA A 1019 13.59 6.04 15.82
N ILE A 1020 14.83 6.13 15.29
CA ILE A 1020 15.36 7.35 14.69
C ILE A 1020 14.61 7.69 13.40
N SER A 1021 14.35 6.71 12.52
CA SER A 1021 13.61 6.96 11.28
C SER A 1021 12.20 7.47 11.54
N ILE A 1022 11.52 6.90 12.53
CA ILE A 1022 10.19 7.35 12.95
C ILE A 1022 10.26 8.78 13.47
N ALA A 1023 11.21 9.09 14.36
CA ALA A 1023 11.40 10.46 14.88
C ALA A 1023 11.84 11.47 13.80
N HIS A 1024 12.47 11.01 12.72
CA HIS A 1024 12.87 11.86 11.59
C HIS A 1024 11.69 12.21 10.67
N HIS A 1025 10.85 11.23 10.37
CA HIS A 1025 9.75 11.39 9.40
C HIS A 1025 8.42 11.77 10.05
N GLN A 1026 8.26 11.56 11.36
CA GLN A 1026 7.05 11.84 12.12
C GLN A 1026 7.34 12.86 13.22
N ASP A 1027 6.33 13.61 13.65
CA ASP A 1027 6.45 14.59 14.72
C ASP A 1027 6.45 13.90 16.10
N VAL A 1028 7.49 13.09 16.37
CA VAL A 1028 7.66 12.31 17.60
C VAL A 1028 9.07 12.51 18.14
N THR A 1029 9.20 12.68 19.46
CA THR A 1029 10.50 12.89 20.11
C THR A 1029 11.15 11.56 20.52
N LEU A 1030 12.40 11.32 20.12
CA LEU A 1030 13.15 10.13 20.51
C LEU A 1030 13.67 10.23 21.95
N VAL A 1031 13.35 9.25 22.79
CA VAL A 1031 13.93 9.12 24.14
C VAL A 1031 15.14 8.20 24.06
N ALA A 1032 16.31 8.73 24.41
CA ALA A 1032 17.56 7.97 24.44
C ALA A 1032 18.48 8.49 25.55
N PHE A 1033 19.44 7.67 25.97
CA PHE A 1033 20.55 8.12 26.82
C PHE A 1033 21.92 7.98 26.14
N GLU A 1034 22.03 7.15 25.10
CA GLU A 1034 23.32 6.87 24.47
C GLU A 1034 23.88 8.11 23.75
N PRO A 1035 25.15 8.49 24.01
CA PRO A 1035 25.74 9.70 23.46
C PRO A 1035 25.66 9.80 21.94
N THR A 1036 25.87 8.69 21.22
CA THR A 1036 25.86 8.66 19.76
C THR A 1036 24.52 9.10 19.19
N ILE A 1037 23.42 8.58 19.73
CA ILE A 1037 22.05 8.91 19.30
C ILE A 1037 21.73 10.38 19.64
N ILE A 1038 22.09 10.83 20.84
CA ILE A 1038 21.84 12.21 21.28
C ILE A 1038 22.64 13.21 20.41
N VAL A 1039 23.91 12.94 20.11
CA VAL A 1039 24.74 13.82 19.28
C VAL A 1039 24.19 13.90 17.85
N MET A 1040 23.73 12.78 17.30
CA MET A 1040 23.09 12.72 15.98
C MET A 1040 21.88 13.66 15.85
N SER A 1041 21.18 13.96 16.95
CA SER A 1041 20.05 14.91 16.97
C SER A 1041 20.46 16.39 17.03
N ARG A 1042 21.64 16.71 17.60
CA ARG A 1042 22.01 18.09 17.97
C ARG A 1042 22.70 18.89 16.87
N GLU A 1043 23.32 18.24 15.89
CA GLU A 1043 24.16 18.90 14.89
C GLU A 1043 23.42 19.30 13.59
N ASP A 1044 22.08 19.33 13.59
CA ASP A 1044 21.24 19.43 12.37
C ASP A 1044 21.57 18.38 11.29
N ILE A 1045 22.38 17.36 11.61
CA ILE A 1045 22.87 16.34 10.65
C ILE A 1045 21.71 15.50 10.13
N LEU A 1046 20.79 15.12 11.02
CA LEU A 1046 19.71 14.17 10.74
C LEU A 1046 18.32 14.72 11.03
N GLY A 1047 18.17 15.96 11.51
CA GLY A 1047 16.86 16.62 11.58
C GLY A 1047 15.77 15.90 12.37
N PHE A 1048 16.08 15.26 13.51
CA PHE A 1048 15.09 14.68 14.44
C PHE A 1048 15.27 15.22 15.86
N GLN A 1049 14.22 15.19 16.68
CA GLN A 1049 14.28 15.62 18.08
C GLN A 1049 14.63 14.45 19.01
N CYS A 1050 15.50 14.70 19.98
CA CYS A 1050 15.86 13.73 21.01
C CYS A 1050 15.84 14.36 22.40
N ILE A 1051 15.35 13.60 23.37
CA ILE A 1051 15.31 13.97 24.80
C ILE A 1051 16.08 12.94 25.62
N GLY A 1052 16.82 13.41 26.63
CA GLY A 1052 17.49 12.55 27.59
C GLY A 1052 16.51 11.78 28.46
N LEU A 1053 16.96 10.68 29.06
CA LEU A 1053 16.10 9.80 29.86
C LEU A 1053 15.50 10.49 31.09
N VAL A 1054 16.31 11.16 31.91
CA VAL A 1054 15.82 11.89 33.11
C VAL A 1054 14.96 13.08 32.71
N ASP A 1055 15.33 13.73 31.61
CA ASP A 1055 14.61 14.86 31.03
C ASP A 1055 13.19 14.44 30.61
N PHE A 1056 13.06 13.29 29.96
CA PHE A 1056 11.78 12.65 29.64
C PHE A 1056 10.99 12.29 30.91
N LEU A 1057 11.63 11.71 31.93
CA LEU A 1057 10.97 11.39 33.20
C LEU A 1057 10.38 12.62 33.90
N CYS A 1058 10.97 13.81 33.69
CA CYS A 1058 10.44 15.06 34.22
C CYS A 1058 9.23 15.58 33.42
N GLN A 1059 9.10 15.21 32.14
CA GLN A 1059 8.00 15.62 31.25
C GLN A 1059 6.77 14.71 31.36
N ILE A 1060 6.96 13.45 31.70
CA ILE A 1060 5.85 12.57 32.06
C ILE A 1060 5.41 12.92 33.50
N ASP A 1061 4.11 12.89 33.79
CA ASP A 1061 3.55 13.30 35.10
C ASP A 1061 3.82 12.26 36.21
N LEU A 1062 5.09 11.89 36.38
CA LEU A 1062 5.55 10.88 37.31
C LEU A 1062 5.80 11.51 38.69
N PRO A 1063 5.40 10.85 39.80
CA PRO A 1063 5.69 11.35 41.14
C PRO A 1063 7.19 11.54 41.37
N LEU A 1064 7.59 12.64 42.02
CA LEU A 1064 9.00 13.01 42.20
C LEU A 1064 9.87 11.89 42.78
N HIS A 1065 9.39 11.21 43.82
CA HIS A 1065 10.09 10.07 44.42
C HIS A 1065 10.44 8.97 43.40
N ARG A 1066 9.57 8.72 42.41
CA ARG A 1066 9.82 7.72 41.37
C ARG A 1066 10.94 8.15 40.42
N ILE A 1067 10.98 9.43 40.05
CA ILE A 1067 12.07 10.02 39.25
C ILE A 1067 13.39 9.86 40.01
N LEU A 1068 13.41 10.24 41.29
CA LEU A 1068 14.59 10.11 42.15
C LEU A 1068 15.04 8.64 42.30
N THR A 1069 14.10 7.71 42.45
CA THR A 1069 14.42 6.26 42.51
C THR A 1069 15.09 5.78 41.23
N ALA A 1070 14.61 6.22 40.06
CA ALA A 1070 15.24 5.91 38.78
C ALA A 1070 16.66 6.50 38.69
N MET A 1071 16.86 7.74 39.14
CA MET A 1071 18.18 8.37 39.19
C MET A 1071 19.16 7.63 40.12
N CYS A 1072 18.71 7.18 41.30
CA CYS A 1072 19.52 6.32 42.17
C CYS A 1072 19.93 5.03 41.47
N LEU A 1073 19.02 4.44 40.69
CA LEU A 1073 19.32 3.24 39.91
C LEU A 1073 20.33 3.52 38.79
N MET A 1074 20.22 4.65 38.09
CA MET A 1074 21.23 5.09 37.10
C MET A 1074 22.61 5.28 37.74
N ALA A 1075 22.68 5.89 38.91
CA ALA A 1075 23.94 6.05 39.65
C ALA A 1075 24.53 4.69 40.07
N LYS A 1076 23.68 3.78 40.56
CA LYS A 1076 24.06 2.40 40.89
C LYS A 1076 24.61 1.64 39.68
N TYR A 1077 24.04 1.87 38.50
CA TYR A 1077 24.48 1.30 37.21
C TYR A 1077 25.58 2.13 36.53
N LYS A 1078 26.19 3.08 37.24
CA LYS A 1078 27.34 3.84 36.79
C LYS A 1078 27.12 4.62 35.49
N PHE A 1079 25.94 5.23 35.33
CA PHE A 1079 25.69 6.14 34.21
C PHE A 1079 26.59 7.37 34.30
N GLN A 1080 27.25 7.71 33.19
CA GLN A 1080 28.28 8.75 33.17
C GLN A 1080 27.73 10.15 33.50
N TYR A 1081 26.67 10.56 32.81
CA TYR A 1081 25.99 11.85 33.03
C TYR A 1081 24.49 11.62 33.19
N ILE A 1082 23.94 12.00 34.34
CA ILE A 1082 22.54 11.79 34.72
C ILE A 1082 21.77 13.11 34.76
N LEU A 1083 22.37 14.16 35.31
CA LEU A 1083 21.76 15.48 35.50
C LEU A 1083 22.17 16.46 34.40
N SER A 1084 21.25 17.34 34.04
CA SER A 1084 21.46 18.59 33.30
C SER A 1084 21.12 19.76 34.20
N GLY A 1085 21.54 20.98 33.84
CA GLY A 1085 21.14 22.17 34.59
C GLY A 1085 19.61 22.36 34.67
N GLN A 1086 18.93 22.01 33.58
CA GLN A 1086 17.48 22.18 33.45
C GLN A 1086 16.69 21.17 34.30
N ASN A 1087 17.01 19.87 34.21
CA ASN A 1087 16.30 18.88 35.01
C ASN A 1087 16.58 19.01 36.51
N LEU A 1088 17.79 19.46 36.88
CA LEU A 1088 18.12 19.78 38.27
C LEU A 1088 17.24 20.94 38.80
N GLY A 1089 17.08 21.99 38.00
CA GLY A 1089 16.20 23.10 38.32
C GLY A 1089 14.74 22.66 38.49
N PHE A 1090 14.23 21.89 37.53
CA PHE A 1090 12.86 21.35 37.56
C PHE A 1090 12.60 20.46 38.79
N ILE A 1091 13.51 19.54 39.11
CA ILE A 1091 13.43 18.67 40.28
C ILE A 1091 13.41 19.49 41.57
N ALA A 1092 14.25 20.52 41.65
CA ALA A 1092 14.29 21.45 42.79
C ALA A 1092 13.00 22.26 42.94
N ASP A 1093 12.43 22.73 41.83
CA ASP A 1093 11.15 23.44 41.81
C ASP A 1093 10.00 22.51 42.26
N ARG A 1094 9.90 21.32 41.68
CA ARG A 1094 8.86 20.32 42.03
C ARG A 1094 8.95 19.85 43.48
N PHE A 1095 10.15 19.81 44.05
CA PHE A 1095 10.34 19.48 45.46
C PHE A 1095 9.79 20.56 46.40
N ASP A 1096 9.96 21.84 46.05
CA ASP A 1096 9.48 22.96 46.87
C ASP A 1096 7.95 23.08 46.88
N GLU A 1097 7.29 22.54 45.86
CA GLU A 1097 5.82 22.50 45.74
C GLU A 1097 5.16 21.42 46.62
N ILE A 1098 5.94 20.48 47.17
CA ILE A 1098 5.43 19.39 48.01
C ILE A 1098 4.98 19.94 49.37
N GLN A 1099 3.69 19.77 49.69
CA GLN A 1099 3.11 20.17 50.97
C GLN A 1099 3.08 19.06 52.03
N ASP A 1100 3.16 17.80 51.62
CA ASP A 1100 3.16 16.65 52.54
C ASP A 1100 4.58 16.40 53.08
N ASP A 1101 4.76 16.62 54.38
CA ASP A 1101 6.05 16.47 55.06
C ASP A 1101 6.61 15.03 54.98
N GLU A 1102 5.75 14.00 55.04
CA GLU A 1102 6.19 12.59 54.97
C GLU A 1102 6.69 12.27 53.55
N TYR A 1103 5.96 12.71 52.53
CA TYR A 1103 6.38 12.55 51.14
C TYR A 1103 7.64 13.37 50.82
N ARG A 1104 7.77 14.55 51.43
CA ARG A 1104 8.94 15.43 51.30
C ARG A 1104 10.19 14.80 51.93
N GLU A 1105 10.08 14.23 53.14
CA GLU A 1105 11.17 13.49 53.79
C GLU A 1105 11.59 12.29 52.94
N LYS A 1106 10.63 11.55 52.38
CA LYS A 1106 10.89 10.43 51.48
C LYS A 1106 11.67 10.87 50.23
N CYS A 1107 11.30 11.98 49.59
CA CYS A 1107 12.03 12.52 48.44
C CYS A 1107 13.44 13.01 48.82
N MET A 1108 13.59 13.68 49.97
CA MET A 1108 14.92 14.07 50.47
C MET A 1108 15.81 12.86 50.72
N THR A 1109 15.26 11.79 51.28
CA THR A 1109 16.02 10.55 51.53
C THR A 1109 16.54 9.97 50.23
N SER A 1110 15.70 9.86 49.19
CA SER A 1110 16.15 9.40 47.86
C SER A 1110 17.20 10.34 47.24
N TRP A 1111 17.10 11.66 47.47
CA TRP A 1111 18.12 12.60 47.01
C TRP A 1111 19.47 12.39 47.72
N PHE A 1112 19.46 12.12 49.03
CA PHE A 1112 20.67 11.73 49.77
C PHE A 1112 21.23 10.41 49.23
N ASP A 1113 20.40 9.38 49.06
CA ASP A 1113 20.82 8.09 48.51
C ASP A 1113 21.48 8.24 47.12
N PHE A 1114 20.96 9.15 46.29
CA PHE A 1114 21.57 9.48 45.00
C PHE A 1114 22.96 10.11 45.17
N LEU A 1115 23.09 11.07 46.09
CA LEU A 1115 24.34 11.80 46.36
C LEU A 1115 25.37 11.00 47.15
N ASP A 1116 24.99 9.94 47.88
CA ASP A 1116 25.92 9.02 48.56
C ASP A 1116 26.94 8.40 47.59
N THR A 1117 26.62 8.37 46.30
CA THR A 1117 27.52 7.98 45.20
C THR A 1117 28.80 8.83 45.17
N LEU A 1118 28.79 10.07 45.68
CA LEU A 1118 29.96 10.94 45.79
C LEU A 1118 31.06 10.38 46.71
N ASP A 1119 30.68 9.55 47.69
CA ASP A 1119 31.59 8.95 48.66
C ASP A 1119 32.04 7.53 48.25
N LEU A 1120 31.61 7.03 47.07
CA LEU A 1120 32.05 5.74 46.54
C LEU A 1120 33.53 5.77 46.19
N LYS A 1121 34.32 5.02 46.96
CA LYS A 1121 35.70 4.66 46.64
C LYS A 1121 35.69 3.44 45.73
N ASP A 1122 35.75 3.71 44.44
CA ASP A 1122 35.81 2.68 43.41
C ASP A 1122 37.18 2.68 42.73
N ASP A 1123 38.04 1.76 43.19
CA ASP A 1123 39.40 1.63 42.68
C ASP A 1123 39.46 1.07 41.23
N VAL A 1124 38.35 0.53 40.71
CA VAL A 1124 38.30 -0.10 39.37
C VAL A 1124 37.97 0.91 38.29
N THR A 1125 36.92 1.72 38.47
CA THR A 1125 36.46 2.66 37.43
C THR A 1125 36.59 4.13 37.81
N ASN A 1126 36.96 4.46 39.05
CA ASN A 1126 36.99 5.82 39.59
C ASN A 1126 35.66 6.58 39.40
N TYR A 1127 34.53 5.87 39.54
CA TYR A 1127 33.21 6.40 39.18
C TYR A 1127 32.77 7.60 40.05
N GLY A 1128 33.11 7.61 41.34
CA GLY A 1128 32.74 8.70 42.25
C GLY A 1128 33.24 10.08 41.79
N GLU A 1129 34.45 10.15 41.23
CA GLU A 1129 35.00 11.39 40.68
C GLU A 1129 34.30 11.83 39.39
N ILE A 1130 33.97 10.89 38.52
CA ILE A 1130 33.24 11.17 37.26
C ILE A 1130 31.81 11.65 37.58
N PHE A 1131 31.15 11.00 38.53
CA PHE A 1131 29.85 11.40 39.02
C PHE A 1131 29.87 12.80 39.64
N ARG A 1132 30.90 13.11 40.45
CA ARG A 1132 31.15 14.46 41.00
C ARG A 1132 31.26 15.50 39.90
N GLN A 1133 32.07 15.24 38.87
CA GLN A 1133 32.23 16.14 37.72
C GLN A 1133 30.92 16.36 36.98
N GLY A 1134 30.11 15.31 36.81
CA GLY A 1134 28.77 15.39 36.21
C GLY A 1134 27.81 16.29 36.99
N ILE A 1135 27.74 16.14 38.32
CA ILE A 1135 26.88 17.00 39.17
C ILE A 1135 27.39 18.46 39.15
N LEU A 1136 28.70 18.67 39.26
CA LEU A 1136 29.28 20.02 39.19
C LEU A 1136 28.95 20.71 37.86
N ALA A 1137 29.03 19.99 36.75
CA ALA A 1137 28.65 20.52 35.43
C ALA A 1137 27.17 20.91 35.38
N ALA A 1138 26.26 20.04 35.84
CA ALA A 1138 24.84 20.34 35.89
C ALA A 1138 24.51 21.54 36.80
N LEU A 1139 25.13 21.63 37.98
CA LEU A 1139 24.96 22.76 38.88
C LEU A 1139 25.44 24.08 38.26
N GLN A 1140 26.60 24.06 37.60
CA GLN A 1140 27.13 25.23 36.89
C GLN A 1140 26.21 25.68 35.75
N GLU A 1141 25.65 24.73 34.99
CA GLU A 1141 24.67 25.01 33.95
C GLU A 1141 23.39 25.64 34.51
N CYS A 1142 22.82 25.04 35.57
CA CYS A 1142 21.62 25.54 36.25
C CYS A 1142 21.80 26.99 36.76
N LEU A 1143 22.98 27.30 37.30
CA LEU A 1143 23.32 28.64 37.78
C LEU A 1143 23.52 29.65 36.63
N LYS A 1144 24.05 29.21 35.48
CA LYS A 1144 24.26 30.05 34.29
C LYS A 1144 22.94 30.50 33.65
N GLU A 1145 21.91 29.67 33.70
CA GLU A 1145 20.57 29.99 33.15
C GLU A 1145 19.86 31.13 33.89
N LYS A 1146 20.29 31.47 35.11
CA LYS A 1146 19.76 32.60 35.87
C LYS A 1146 20.49 33.89 35.52
N ASN A 1147 19.73 34.88 35.04
CA ASN A 1147 20.25 36.12 34.46
C ASN A 1147 20.69 37.13 35.53
N THR A 1148 20.16 37.04 36.75
CA THR A 1148 20.48 37.98 37.83
C THR A 1148 21.17 37.31 39.04
N PRO A 1149 22.01 38.06 39.78
CA PRO A 1149 22.61 37.56 41.04
C PRO A 1149 21.57 37.14 42.10
N ASP A 1150 20.41 37.80 42.14
CA ASP A 1150 19.35 37.50 43.10
C ASP A 1150 18.63 36.18 42.76
N GLU A 1151 18.35 35.92 41.47
CA GLU A 1151 17.81 34.62 41.02
C GLU A 1151 18.76 33.46 41.34
N ARG A 1152 20.08 33.65 41.15
CA ARG A 1152 21.09 32.67 41.54
C ARG A 1152 21.08 32.43 43.05
N LYS A 1153 20.94 33.48 43.84
CA LYS A 1153 20.86 33.37 45.30
C LYS A 1153 19.60 32.63 45.77
N MET A 1154 18.45 32.88 45.15
CA MET A 1154 17.21 32.16 45.46
C MET A 1154 17.32 30.68 45.09
N LEU A 1155 17.91 30.36 43.92
CA LEU A 1155 18.14 28.97 43.51
C LEU A 1155 19.09 28.23 44.48
N MET A 1156 20.19 28.87 44.90
CA MET A 1156 21.12 28.29 45.89
C MET A 1156 20.47 28.04 47.25
N GLN A 1157 19.39 28.75 47.60
CA GLN A 1157 18.65 28.57 48.86
C GLN A 1157 17.63 27.43 48.81
N LYS A 1158 17.37 26.85 47.64
CA LYS A 1158 16.48 25.68 47.54
C LYS A 1158 17.09 24.49 48.29
N PRO A 1159 16.30 23.70 49.05
CA PRO A 1159 16.82 22.63 49.90
C PRO A 1159 17.68 21.62 49.15
N LEU A 1160 17.21 21.10 48.00
CA LEU A 1160 17.97 20.12 47.20
C LEU A 1160 19.30 20.69 46.69
N ILE A 1161 19.30 21.94 46.20
CA ILE A 1161 20.50 22.62 45.70
C ILE A 1161 21.49 22.90 46.83
N SER A 1162 21.01 23.40 47.97
CA SER A 1162 21.82 23.66 49.17
C SER A 1162 22.54 22.40 49.66
N VAL A 1163 21.80 21.29 49.76
CA VAL A 1163 22.35 19.99 50.17
C VAL A 1163 23.39 19.48 49.19
N THR A 1164 23.09 19.58 47.88
CA THR A 1164 24.02 19.17 46.82
C THR A 1164 25.33 19.95 46.89
N MET A 1165 25.27 21.29 47.02
CA MET A 1165 26.45 22.12 47.18
C MET A 1165 27.23 21.74 48.44
N TRP A 1166 26.56 21.57 49.57
CA TRP A 1166 27.23 21.24 50.83
C TRP A 1166 28.00 19.91 50.74
N LEU A 1167 27.41 18.86 50.15
CA LEU A 1167 28.08 17.56 50.00
C LEU A 1167 29.26 17.60 49.02
N LEU A 1168 29.13 18.32 47.91
CA LEU A 1168 30.21 18.50 46.94
C LEU A 1168 31.41 19.24 47.53
N PHE A 1169 31.19 20.27 48.34
CA PHE A 1169 32.29 21.09 48.89
C PHE A 1169 32.80 20.61 50.27
N LYS A 1170 32.04 19.77 50.98
CA LYS A 1170 32.50 19.14 52.23
C LYS A 1170 33.56 18.07 51.98
N THR A 1171 33.49 17.38 50.84
CA THR A 1171 34.47 16.35 50.46
C THR A 1171 35.83 16.92 50.03
N ASP A 1172 35.92 18.18 49.58
CA ASP A 1172 37.19 18.86 49.27
C ASP A 1172 38.00 19.25 50.53
N ILE A 1173 37.32 19.54 51.65
CA ILE A 1173 37.97 19.87 52.93
C ILE A 1173 38.67 18.63 53.53
N ALA A 1174 38.16 17.42 53.27
CA ALA A 1174 38.75 16.18 53.77
C ALA A 1174 39.97 15.69 52.96
N ILE A 1175 40.15 16.17 51.72
CA ILE A 1175 41.29 15.79 50.86
C ILE A 1175 42.49 16.73 51.10
N THR A 1176 42.24 17.98 51.50
CA THR A 1176 43.30 18.95 51.84
C THR A 1176 43.93 18.70 53.21
N GLU A 1177 43.22 18.09 54.17
CA GLU A 1177 43.79 17.71 55.49
C GLU A 1177 44.76 16.51 55.45
N LYS A 1178 44.99 15.89 54.27
CA LYS A 1178 45.96 14.79 54.11
C LYS A 1178 47.31 15.18 53.48
N TYR A 1179 47.52 16.46 53.17
CA TYR A 1179 48.76 16.98 52.56
C TYR A 1179 49.40 18.15 53.33
N GLU A 1180 49.19 18.24 54.65
CA GLU A 1180 49.98 19.11 55.53
C GLU A 1180 50.91 18.29 56.44
N GLU A 1181 51.87 17.57 55.85
CA GLU A 1181 53.14 17.21 56.52
C GLU A 1181 54.27 17.23 55.47
N ASP A 1182 54.69 18.42 55.04
CA ASP A 1182 56.12 18.77 54.91
C ASP A 1182 56.28 20.23 54.42
N PRO A 1183 56.78 21.17 55.25
CA PRO A 1183 57.00 22.54 54.85
C PRO A 1183 58.47 22.74 54.44
N GLU A 1184 58.86 22.38 53.21
CA GLU A 1184 60.16 22.82 52.68
C GLU A 1184 60.28 22.66 51.15
N LYS A 1185 59.92 23.73 50.42
CA LYS A 1185 60.72 24.37 49.34
C LYS A 1185 59.84 25.23 48.44
N ILE A 1186 59.98 26.53 48.63
CA ILE A 1186 59.67 27.56 47.65
C ILE A 1186 60.80 27.54 46.61
N ASP A 1187 60.50 27.33 45.33
CA ASP A 1187 61.11 28.14 44.28
C ASP A 1187 60.29 28.14 42.97
N THR A 1188 59.89 29.37 42.64
CA THR A 1188 59.51 30.04 41.39
C THR A 1188 59.50 29.33 40.02
N GLN A 1189 58.62 29.90 39.17
CA GLN A 1189 58.49 29.83 37.69
C GLN A 1189 57.57 28.70 37.19
N SER A 1190 56.54 28.93 36.36
CA SER A 1190 56.34 29.93 35.31
C SER A 1190 54.85 30.17 35.01
N GLU A 1191 54.57 31.38 34.54
CA GLU A 1191 53.37 31.80 33.80
C GLU A 1191 53.13 30.91 32.56
N ASP A 1192 51.91 30.42 32.36
CA ASP A 1192 51.06 30.62 31.17
C ASP A 1192 49.93 29.55 31.10
N GLN A 1193 48.73 30.06 30.82
CA GLN A 1193 47.43 29.41 30.52
C GLN A 1193 46.48 29.09 31.67
#